data_AF-A0A834P7V5-F1
#
_entry.id   AF-A0A834P7V5-F1
#
_cell.length_a   1.000
_cell.length_b   1.000
_cell.length_c   1.000
_cell.angle_alpha   90.00
_cell.angle_beta   90.00
_cell.angle_gamma   90.00
#
_symmetry.space_group_name_H-M   'P 1'
#
loop_
_entity.id
_entity.type
_entity.pdbx_description
1 polymer ?
#
loop_
_entity_poly.entity_id
_entity_poly.type
_entity_poly.pdbx_seq_one_letter_code
_entity_poly.pdbx_strand_id
1 'polypeptide(L)'
;MSRSFDFNVDAESLETLMQWSFIDFVLPYDPDFRGRYRPENIVPTGIEVSWKRIFISFPRLRQGVPATLTYIPRNVPLGSSPKLQPYPSWEWHSAGKGEFNCSQLISVYRTRLDRCNRLWVVDSGVMTSIDDFRPVCPPKLLVFDLHTDTLVRQYTFPRQVLRTNTLLTNLIIDDSRSTSCDDVFVYISDTAGPGLQVFDGANNTSWRVLHASMFPNPDYTIYQIGDETFELPDGIVGLAFSPRLGMVYYQPLATDRLFGVPTSALQAGPLPFGQQLPVTLIGRKSSQGLPLAVNPLDDSIFFSPLTETAIANWQPQTNNQRIVVYNPEKLQFIAELRWTERDHGRIWVLSTRFHKFFNRRASSQEINIRIMRIVPENNLSKNIPLYQYIDPHFSHILYNNTVVLSCSVICNCELNNKMKIIYSWKALEFAFPSDRARATAIKQGTFIPGAPVPIDVDFYYGERQGSIVFVTIPRFIKGIPATFGYVTDDVTPEGNPIIAPYPSWEWNKEGDCNVITSVFRVAIDKCNRLWVLDTGKVGNRQICRPQLHVFSLINNRLIHQYKFPRDQFKDTSLFVTPVVDIRDTDDKCRNTFVYIADVTGFGLLVYDYRYNRSWRIENKLFYPYPSYGTFNINGDTFDLMDGIFALALGPIRSDGDRILYFHSLASKVESWVATSTIRNYSIFVHDSEATPRSFKPFALERQSQSAAEAMNENGVLFFGLLSEISLACWNSKKYPEYGNKNIENILFDRENLQFPSGMKLKYSKKNREEIWILTSSFQRFMTGTLHSNETNFRILAGFVDELVRGTKCDSVTHAHGPVTFPT
;
A
#
# COMPACT_ATOMS: atom_id res chain seq x y z
N MET A 1 21.48 45.50 32.00
CA MET A 1 22.09 44.62 33.03
C MET A 1 22.15 43.22 32.45
N SER A 2 23.36 42.79 32.11
CA SER A 2 23.71 41.49 31.56
C SER A 2 23.54 40.39 32.61
N ARG A 3 22.75 39.37 32.30
CA ARG A 3 22.91 38.03 32.86
C ARG A 3 23.26 37.10 31.71
N SER A 4 24.53 36.71 31.66
CA SER A 4 25.01 35.61 30.84
C SER A 4 24.33 34.33 31.34
N PHE A 5 23.55 33.70 30.46
CA PHE A 5 23.20 32.30 30.62
C PHE A 5 24.31 31.51 29.94
N ASP A 6 25.20 30.93 30.75
CA ASP A 6 26.12 29.87 30.29
C ASP A 6 25.27 28.65 29.92
N PHE A 7 25.05 28.43 28.62
CA PHE A 7 24.61 27.14 28.12
C PHE A 7 25.84 26.23 28.07
N ASN A 8 26.08 25.51 29.16
CA ASN A 8 26.98 24.36 29.14
C ASN A 8 26.21 23.21 28.47
N VAL A 9 26.24 23.14 27.14
CA VAL A 9 25.77 21.97 26.39
C VAL A 9 26.91 20.97 26.44
N ASP A 10 26.72 19.87 27.17
CA ASP A 10 27.62 18.72 27.05
C ASP A 10 27.52 18.21 25.60
N ALA A 11 28.50 18.57 24.78
CA ALA A 11 28.60 18.09 23.41
C ALA A 11 28.79 16.56 23.43
N GLU A 12 28.13 15.84 22.53
CA GLU A 12 28.21 14.37 22.45
C GLU A 12 29.00 13.98 21.19
N SER A 13 29.91 13.00 21.30
CA SER A 13 30.78 12.55 20.22
C SER A 13 30.56 11.07 19.87
N LEU A 14 31.00 10.69 18.67
CA LEU A 14 30.95 9.31 18.17
C LEU A 14 32.30 8.60 18.40
N GLU A 15 32.29 7.63 19.31
CA GLU A 15 33.41 6.71 19.48
C GLU A 15 33.26 5.54 18.50
N THR A 16 34.19 5.43 17.54
CA THR A 16 34.22 4.31 16.61
C THR A 16 34.80 3.08 17.30
N LEU A 17 33.94 2.09 17.57
CA LEU A 17 34.37 0.84 18.21
C LEU A 17 34.95 -0.12 17.19
N MET A 18 34.25 -0.31 16.05
CA MET A 18 34.68 -1.18 14.97
C MET A 18 34.28 -0.58 13.62
N GLN A 19 35.03 -0.92 12.58
CA GLN A 19 34.77 -0.46 11.23
C GLN A 19 35.30 -1.42 10.17
N TRP A 20 34.65 -1.46 9.01
CA TRP A 20 35.03 -2.34 7.90
C TRP A 20 34.89 -1.62 6.58
N SER A 21 35.81 -1.89 5.66
CA SER A 21 35.56 -1.62 4.24
C SER A 21 34.55 -2.61 3.70
N PHE A 22 34.90 -3.90 3.69
CA PHE A 22 33.94 -5.00 3.57
C PHE A 22 34.05 -5.93 4.77
N ILE A 23 32.93 -6.56 5.10
CA ILE A 23 32.86 -7.54 6.18
C ILE A 23 33.70 -8.75 5.82
N ASP A 24 34.37 -9.34 6.81
CA ASP A 24 35.10 -10.60 6.66
C ASP A 24 34.67 -11.61 7.73
N PHE A 25 34.69 -12.90 7.38
CA PHE A 25 34.23 -13.99 8.24
C PHE A 25 35.38 -14.94 8.55
N VAL A 26 35.30 -15.66 9.67
CA VAL A 26 36.14 -16.83 9.94
C VAL A 26 35.62 -18.01 9.11
N LEU A 27 35.79 -17.92 7.78
CA LEU A 27 35.27 -18.91 6.83
C LEU A 27 35.88 -20.30 7.08
N PRO A 28 35.08 -21.38 7.00
CA PRO A 28 35.60 -22.73 7.11
C PRO A 28 36.41 -23.09 5.85
N TYR A 29 37.15 -24.19 5.90
CA TYR A 29 37.80 -24.79 4.73
C TYR A 29 36.78 -25.55 3.88
N ASP A 30 35.76 -24.84 3.43
CA ASP A 30 34.65 -25.36 2.65
C ASP A 30 34.58 -24.59 1.31
N PRO A 31 34.76 -25.27 0.16
CA PRO A 31 34.74 -24.63 -1.15
C PRO A 31 33.43 -23.93 -1.48
N ASP A 32 32.28 -24.41 -0.99
CA ASP A 32 30.97 -23.86 -1.34
C ASP A 32 30.75 -22.50 -0.68
N PHE A 33 31.15 -22.36 0.60
CA PHE A 33 31.11 -21.06 1.27
C PHE A 33 32.07 -20.06 0.60
N ARG A 34 33.29 -20.49 0.25
CA ARG A 34 34.30 -19.61 -0.36
C ARG A 34 33.94 -19.20 -1.78
N GLY A 35 33.42 -20.13 -2.58
CA GLY A 35 33.05 -19.88 -3.98
C GLY A 35 31.86 -18.93 -4.14
N ARG A 36 30.97 -18.89 -3.15
CA ARG A 36 29.75 -18.05 -3.16
C ARG A 36 29.91 -16.72 -2.44
N TYR A 37 30.87 -16.58 -1.52
CA TYR A 37 31.11 -15.35 -0.78
C TYR A 37 31.34 -14.13 -1.69
N ARG A 38 30.55 -13.07 -1.51
CA ARG A 38 30.65 -11.80 -2.25
C ARG A 38 30.64 -10.63 -1.26
N PRO A 39 31.80 -10.16 -0.77
CA PRO A 39 31.87 -9.11 0.25
C PRO A 39 31.08 -7.84 -0.10
N GLU A 40 31.04 -7.47 -1.38
CA GLU A 40 30.32 -6.33 -1.93
C GLU A 40 28.78 -6.42 -1.84
N ASN A 41 28.26 -7.58 -1.45
CA ASN A 41 26.82 -7.84 -1.27
C ASN A 41 26.40 -7.93 0.20
N ILE A 42 27.33 -7.77 1.14
CA ILE A 42 27.11 -8.08 2.57
C ILE A 42 26.97 -6.78 3.36
N VAL A 43 25.74 -6.49 3.78
CA VAL A 43 25.40 -5.33 4.59
C VAL A 43 24.65 -5.76 5.86
N PRO A 44 25.09 -5.34 7.06
CA PRO A 44 24.38 -5.65 8.29
C PRO A 44 23.14 -4.78 8.46
N THR A 45 22.08 -5.32 9.05
CA THR A 45 20.83 -4.58 9.31
C THR A 45 20.48 -4.44 10.80
N GLY A 46 21.20 -5.13 11.68
CA GLY A 46 20.93 -5.09 13.11
C GLY A 46 22.14 -5.50 13.95
N ILE A 47 22.22 -4.90 15.14
CA ILE A 47 23.15 -5.31 16.20
C ILE A 47 22.39 -5.56 17.50
N GLU A 48 22.91 -6.47 18.31
CA GLU A 48 22.45 -6.65 19.69
C GLU A 48 23.65 -6.85 20.63
N VAL A 49 23.71 -6.05 21.69
CA VAL A 49 24.87 -5.97 22.58
C VAL A 49 24.61 -6.77 23.85
N SER A 50 25.29 -7.91 24.00
CA SER A 50 25.26 -8.74 25.21
C SER A 50 26.43 -8.42 26.13
N TRP A 51 26.50 -9.13 27.27
CA TRP A 51 27.60 -8.98 28.25
C TRP A 51 29.00 -9.14 27.65
N LYS A 52 29.20 -10.20 26.85
CA LYS A 52 30.53 -10.59 26.32
C LYS A 52 30.62 -10.52 24.79
N ARG A 53 29.48 -10.49 24.10
CA ARG A 53 29.38 -10.62 22.64
C ARG A 53 28.53 -9.51 22.04
N ILE A 54 28.88 -9.07 20.84
CA ILE A 54 28.03 -8.23 20.00
C ILE A 54 27.54 -9.11 18.86
N PHE A 55 26.24 -9.29 18.77
CA PHE A 55 25.61 -10.03 17.68
C PHE A 55 25.34 -9.10 16.50
N ILE A 56 25.57 -9.58 15.28
CA ILE A 56 25.38 -8.80 14.06
C ILE A 56 24.60 -9.65 13.06
N SER A 57 23.52 -9.07 12.53
CA SER A 57 22.59 -9.70 11.59
C SER A 57 22.87 -9.26 10.16
N PHE A 58 22.96 -10.22 9.25
CA PHE A 58 23.24 -10.06 7.82
C PHE A 58 22.14 -10.76 7.02
N PRO A 59 21.02 -10.09 6.72
CA PRO A 59 19.99 -10.69 5.90
C PRO A 59 20.54 -10.97 4.50
N ARG A 60 20.05 -12.04 3.87
CA ARG A 60 20.46 -12.45 2.53
C ARG A 60 19.75 -11.58 1.49
N LEU A 61 20.05 -10.26 1.49
CA LEU A 61 19.47 -9.27 0.56
C LEU A 61 19.84 -9.59 -0.88
N ARG A 62 21.09 -10.01 -1.10
CA ARG A 62 21.64 -10.49 -2.37
C ARG A 62 22.33 -11.84 -2.15
N GLN A 63 22.71 -12.51 -3.24
CA GLN A 63 23.53 -13.73 -3.16
C GLN A 63 24.93 -13.42 -2.58
N GLY A 64 25.49 -14.41 -1.88
CA GLY A 64 26.88 -14.39 -1.41
C GLY A 64 27.10 -14.00 0.05
N VAL A 65 26.03 -13.99 0.86
CA VAL A 65 26.08 -13.88 2.31
C VAL A 65 26.28 -15.28 2.94
N PRO A 66 27.48 -15.60 3.49
CA PRO A 66 27.78 -16.94 3.98
C PRO A 66 27.03 -17.24 5.29
N ALA A 67 27.14 -16.36 6.29
CA ALA A 67 26.44 -16.47 7.57
C ALA A 67 25.50 -15.27 7.78
N THR A 68 24.26 -15.54 8.21
CA THR A 68 23.22 -14.51 8.37
C THR A 68 23.12 -13.97 9.80
N LEU A 69 23.66 -14.68 10.77
CA LEU A 69 23.76 -14.28 12.17
C LEU A 69 25.16 -14.61 12.67
N THR A 70 25.81 -13.61 13.24
CA THR A 70 27.19 -13.70 13.69
C THR A 70 27.38 -13.02 15.03
N TYR A 71 28.55 -13.23 15.63
CA TYR A 71 28.99 -12.45 16.77
C TYR A 71 30.49 -12.15 16.73
N ILE A 72 30.88 -11.20 17.56
CA ILE A 72 32.25 -10.86 17.91
C ILE A 72 32.38 -10.63 19.41
N PRO A 73 33.58 -10.81 20.01
CA PRO A 73 33.84 -10.39 21.36
C PRO A 73 33.59 -8.90 21.53
N ARG A 74 33.03 -8.50 22.68
CA ARG A 74 32.77 -7.10 22.99
C ARG A 74 34.06 -6.29 23.21
N ASN A 75 35.08 -6.94 23.78
CA ASN A 75 36.37 -6.32 24.08
C ASN A 75 37.32 -6.50 22.88
N VAL A 76 37.18 -5.63 21.88
CA VAL A 76 38.08 -5.53 20.73
C VAL A 76 38.77 -4.18 20.72
N PRO A 77 39.96 -4.04 20.11
CA PRO A 77 40.62 -2.74 19.96
C PRO A 77 39.72 -1.74 19.23
N LEU A 78 39.67 -0.50 19.69
CA LEU A 78 38.87 0.55 19.07
C LEU A 78 39.28 0.80 17.62
N GLY A 79 38.29 0.93 16.74
CA GLY A 79 38.49 1.14 15.30
C GLY A 79 38.99 -0.10 14.55
N SER A 80 39.04 -1.27 15.18
CA SER A 80 39.46 -2.51 14.51
C SER A 80 38.40 -3.08 13.57
N SER A 81 38.83 -4.02 12.71
CA SER A 81 37.99 -4.75 11.76
C SER A 81 37.99 -6.25 12.08
N PRO A 82 37.38 -6.69 13.21
CA PRO A 82 37.42 -8.10 13.61
C PRO A 82 36.68 -8.98 12.60
N LYS A 83 37.20 -10.21 12.41
CA LYS A 83 36.50 -11.23 11.63
C LYS A 83 35.30 -11.77 12.40
N LEU A 84 34.20 -11.99 11.70
CA LEU A 84 32.95 -12.43 12.29
C LEU A 84 32.89 -13.95 12.47
N GLN A 85 32.35 -14.39 13.61
CA GLN A 85 32.09 -15.80 13.88
C GLN A 85 30.60 -16.09 13.67
N PRO A 86 30.22 -17.16 12.94
CA PRO A 86 28.82 -17.54 12.78
C PRO A 86 28.22 -17.95 14.13
N TYR A 87 26.94 -17.63 14.33
CA TYR A 87 26.20 -18.07 15.50
C TYR A 87 25.04 -19.01 15.13
N PRO A 88 24.78 -20.08 15.89
CA PRO A 88 25.65 -20.63 16.94
C PRO A 88 26.86 -21.40 16.36
N SER A 89 26.75 -21.89 15.12
CA SER A 89 27.83 -22.57 14.40
C SER A 89 27.62 -22.46 12.88
N TRP A 90 28.62 -22.83 12.07
CA TRP A 90 28.51 -22.86 10.61
C TRP A 90 27.39 -23.78 10.08
N GLU A 91 27.03 -24.82 10.82
CA GLU A 91 25.97 -25.77 10.44
C GLU A 91 24.60 -25.09 10.31
N TRP A 92 24.36 -24.01 11.06
CA TRP A 92 23.11 -23.25 11.00
C TRP A 92 23.00 -22.33 9.79
N HIS A 93 24.06 -22.22 8.98
CA HIS A 93 24.16 -21.30 7.85
C HIS A 93 24.26 -22.02 6.50
N SER A 94 23.69 -23.24 6.38
CA SER A 94 23.68 -24.04 5.14
C SER A 94 23.13 -23.26 3.92
N ALA A 95 22.19 -22.34 4.14
CA ALA A 95 21.63 -21.49 3.09
C ALA A 95 22.67 -20.58 2.42
N GLY A 96 23.80 -20.30 3.08
CA GLY A 96 24.95 -19.60 2.46
C GLY A 96 25.65 -20.43 1.37
N LYS A 97 25.48 -21.76 1.40
CA LYS A 97 25.90 -22.69 0.34
C LYS A 97 24.80 -23.00 -0.66
N GLY A 98 23.61 -22.42 -0.50
CA GLY A 98 22.43 -22.72 -1.32
C GLY A 98 21.62 -23.94 -0.87
N GLU A 99 21.88 -24.47 0.33
CA GLU A 99 21.11 -25.58 0.92
C GLU A 99 20.08 -25.04 1.91
N PHE A 100 18.79 -25.22 1.62
CA PHE A 100 17.71 -24.63 2.42
C PHE A 100 17.13 -25.65 3.41
N ASN A 101 17.60 -25.60 4.66
CA ASN A 101 16.98 -26.32 5.78
C ASN A 101 16.13 -25.35 6.60
N CYS A 102 14.80 -25.50 6.55
CA CYS A 102 13.89 -24.58 7.23
C CYS A 102 13.91 -24.68 8.77
N SER A 103 14.55 -25.70 9.32
CA SER A 103 14.84 -25.81 10.76
C SER A 103 16.06 -24.97 11.20
N GLN A 104 16.83 -24.42 10.25
CA GLN A 104 18.03 -23.60 10.46
C GLN A 104 17.84 -22.16 9.92
N LEU A 105 18.89 -21.33 9.93
CA LEU A 105 18.80 -19.90 9.61
C LEU A 105 18.87 -19.61 8.09
N ILE A 106 17.85 -18.93 7.58
CA ILE A 106 17.72 -18.56 6.16
C ILE A 106 18.03 -17.08 5.92
N SER A 107 17.49 -16.14 6.68
CA SER A 107 17.75 -14.72 6.48
C SER A 107 17.35 -13.91 7.70
N VAL A 108 18.32 -13.67 8.58
CA VAL A 108 18.13 -12.97 9.84
C VAL A 108 18.32 -11.48 9.64
N TYR A 109 17.26 -10.71 9.87
CA TYR A 109 17.30 -9.25 9.77
C TYR A 109 17.71 -8.59 11.09
N ARG A 110 17.14 -9.05 12.22
CA ARG A 110 17.38 -8.46 13.54
C ARG A 110 17.30 -9.49 14.65
N THR A 111 17.88 -9.11 15.78
CA THR A 111 17.87 -9.89 17.02
C THR A 111 17.62 -8.98 18.22
N ARG A 112 17.10 -9.55 19.31
CA ARG A 112 16.87 -8.87 20.60
C ARG A 112 17.23 -9.76 21.76
N LEU A 113 17.82 -9.18 22.80
CA LEU A 113 17.96 -9.85 24.09
C LEU A 113 16.73 -9.61 24.94
N ASP A 114 16.28 -10.65 25.62
CA ASP A 114 15.34 -10.51 26.73
C ASP A 114 16.07 -10.37 28.08
N ARG A 115 15.28 -10.15 29.14
CA ARG A 115 15.78 -10.05 30.52
C ARG A 115 16.44 -11.34 31.05
N CYS A 116 16.22 -12.47 30.40
CA CYS A 116 16.73 -13.79 30.79
C CYS A 116 18.00 -14.20 30.04
N ASN A 117 18.62 -13.24 29.33
CA ASN A 117 19.83 -13.47 28.55
C ASN A 117 19.61 -14.50 27.42
N ARG A 118 18.42 -14.51 26.81
CA ARG A 118 18.14 -15.28 25.61
C ARG A 118 18.10 -14.37 24.39
N LEU A 119 18.62 -14.85 23.26
CA LEU A 119 18.66 -14.14 22.00
C LEU A 119 17.47 -14.54 21.14
N TRP A 120 16.55 -13.61 20.96
CA TRP A 120 15.42 -13.72 20.04
C TRP A 120 15.85 -13.29 18.65
N VAL A 121 15.54 -14.12 17.66
CA VAL A 121 16.00 -14.00 16.28
C VAL A 121 14.78 -14.04 15.37
N VAL A 122 14.59 -13.00 14.54
CA VAL A 122 13.60 -13.03 13.46
C VAL A 122 14.29 -13.44 12.16
N ASP A 123 13.85 -14.57 11.62
CA ASP A 123 14.29 -15.09 10.33
C ASP A 123 13.14 -14.97 9.33
N SER A 124 13.36 -14.21 8.25
CA SER A 124 12.32 -13.93 7.26
C SER A 124 12.03 -15.11 6.35
N GLY A 125 12.95 -16.08 6.23
CA GLY A 125 12.81 -17.18 5.26
C GLY A 125 12.96 -16.77 3.79
N VAL A 126 13.38 -15.53 3.52
CA VAL A 126 13.49 -14.95 2.17
C VAL A 126 14.96 -14.80 1.75
N MET A 127 15.28 -15.34 0.58
CA MET A 127 16.54 -15.13 -0.12
C MET A 127 16.41 -13.98 -1.12
N THR A 128 17.53 -13.30 -1.38
CA THR A 128 17.65 -12.31 -2.46
C THR A 128 16.52 -11.26 -2.44
N SER A 129 16.22 -10.75 -1.24
CA SER A 129 15.04 -9.92 -0.97
C SER A 129 14.95 -8.62 -1.77
N ILE A 130 16.07 -8.12 -2.32
CA ILE A 130 16.11 -6.91 -3.17
C ILE A 130 16.41 -7.23 -4.65
N ASP A 131 16.64 -8.50 -5.00
CA ASP A 131 16.89 -8.93 -6.38
C ASP A 131 15.63 -9.55 -6.98
N ASP A 132 15.25 -10.76 -6.55
CA ASP A 132 14.12 -11.51 -7.10
C ASP A 132 13.05 -11.88 -6.04
N PHE A 133 13.25 -11.47 -4.79
CA PHE A 133 12.39 -11.76 -3.63
C PHE A 133 11.96 -13.23 -3.62
N ARG A 134 12.84 -14.12 -3.13
CA ARG A 134 12.61 -15.56 -3.16
C ARG A 134 12.32 -16.14 -1.77
N PRO A 135 11.04 -16.31 -1.37
CA PRO A 135 10.69 -17.08 -0.18
C PRO A 135 11.08 -18.55 -0.36
N VAL A 136 11.96 -19.06 0.50
CA VAL A 136 12.40 -20.47 0.47
C VAL A 136 11.91 -21.25 1.69
N CYS A 137 11.60 -20.55 2.79
CA CYS A 137 11.03 -21.13 4.00
C CYS A 137 9.97 -20.20 4.60
N PRO A 138 9.01 -20.72 5.40
CA PRO A 138 8.15 -19.88 6.21
C PRO A 138 8.98 -19.05 7.21
N PRO A 139 8.61 -17.78 7.46
CA PRO A 139 9.29 -16.97 8.46
C PRO A 139 9.11 -17.56 9.86
N LYS A 140 10.10 -17.35 10.73
CA LYS A 140 10.14 -17.93 12.07
C LYS A 140 10.83 -17.04 13.10
N LEU A 141 10.41 -17.20 14.35
CA LEU A 141 11.14 -16.74 15.53
C LEU A 141 11.94 -17.90 16.10
N LEU A 142 13.20 -17.64 16.44
CA LEU A 142 14.05 -18.56 17.19
C LEU A 142 14.53 -17.89 18.48
N VAL A 143 14.61 -18.66 19.56
CA VAL A 143 15.12 -18.18 20.84
C VAL A 143 16.27 -19.08 21.26
N PHE A 144 17.46 -18.50 21.41
CA PHE A 144 18.66 -19.19 21.86
C PHE A 144 19.00 -18.79 23.28
N ASP A 145 19.30 -19.77 24.13
CA ASP A 145 19.91 -19.49 25.44
C ASP A 145 21.39 -19.15 25.23
N LEU A 146 21.81 -17.96 25.67
CA LEU A 146 23.19 -17.51 25.50
C LEU A 146 24.17 -18.08 26.53
N HIS A 147 23.70 -18.85 27.52
CA HIS A 147 24.56 -19.59 28.43
C HIS A 147 25.07 -20.88 27.77
N THR A 148 24.17 -21.63 27.14
CA THR A 148 24.46 -22.92 26.49
C THR A 148 24.67 -22.81 24.98
N ASP A 149 24.30 -21.68 24.38
CA ASP A 149 24.25 -21.45 22.93
C ASP A 149 23.36 -22.45 22.18
N THR A 150 22.30 -22.91 22.85
CA THR A 150 21.33 -23.86 22.28
C THR A 150 20.00 -23.19 21.97
N LEU A 151 19.34 -23.64 20.91
CA LEU A 151 17.97 -23.28 20.61
C LEU A 151 17.04 -23.83 21.71
N VAL A 152 16.28 -22.94 22.35
CA VAL A 152 15.30 -23.31 23.39
C VAL A 152 13.86 -23.17 22.93
N ARG A 153 13.59 -22.37 21.88
CA ARG A 153 12.25 -22.22 21.32
C ARG A 153 12.30 -21.87 19.84
N GLN A 154 11.39 -22.45 19.06
CA GLN A 154 11.14 -22.07 17.67
C GLN A 154 9.64 -21.91 17.45
N TYR A 155 9.26 -20.81 16.79
CA TYR A 155 7.88 -20.56 16.38
C TYR A 155 7.84 -20.23 14.89
N THR A 156 7.15 -21.05 14.10
CA THR A 156 6.93 -20.80 12.68
C THR A 156 5.59 -20.08 12.51
N PHE A 157 5.59 -18.93 11.85
CA PHE A 157 4.37 -18.16 11.68
C PHE A 157 3.39 -18.92 10.77
N PRO A 158 2.12 -19.06 11.18
CA PRO A 158 1.16 -19.82 10.41
C PRO A 158 0.66 -19.00 9.19
N ARG A 159 0.31 -19.68 8.09
CA ARG A 159 0.03 -19.04 6.80
C ARG A 159 -1.04 -17.93 6.88
N GLN A 160 -2.03 -18.07 7.77
CA GLN A 160 -3.15 -17.13 7.91
C GLN A 160 -2.74 -15.73 8.38
N VAL A 161 -1.62 -15.59 9.11
CA VAL A 161 -1.13 -14.28 9.54
C VAL A 161 -0.17 -13.64 8.54
N LEU A 162 0.26 -14.41 7.54
CA LEU A 162 1.26 -14.00 6.55
C LEU A 162 0.60 -13.47 5.26
N ARG A 163 1.33 -12.62 4.55
CA ARG A 163 1.10 -12.21 3.16
C ARG A 163 2.12 -12.92 2.26
N THR A 164 1.86 -12.97 0.95
CA THR A 164 2.80 -13.62 0.00
C THR A 164 4.15 -12.95 -0.04
N ASN A 165 4.14 -11.63 0.05
CA ASN A 165 5.31 -10.79 0.10
C ASN A 165 5.70 -10.47 1.55
N THR A 166 5.34 -11.30 2.53
CA THR A 166 5.77 -11.05 3.91
C THR A 166 7.29 -11.07 4.01
N LEU A 167 7.84 -10.02 4.62
CA LEU A 167 9.24 -9.90 4.96
C LEU A 167 9.33 -9.37 6.39
N LEU A 168 9.56 -10.27 7.35
CA LEU A 168 9.69 -9.90 8.75
C LEU A 168 11.11 -9.36 9.03
N THR A 169 11.22 -8.07 9.38
CA THR A 169 12.52 -7.36 9.39
C THR A 169 12.94 -6.78 10.74
N ASN A 170 12.02 -6.54 11.66
CA ASN A 170 12.32 -5.99 12.97
C ASN A 170 11.52 -6.69 14.05
N LEU A 171 12.06 -6.72 15.27
CA LEU A 171 11.33 -7.16 16.44
C LEU A 171 11.67 -6.30 17.66
N ILE A 172 10.68 -6.17 18.55
CA ILE A 172 10.83 -5.65 19.91
C ILE A 172 10.09 -6.58 20.86
N ILE A 173 10.57 -6.67 22.10
CA ILE A 173 10.01 -7.53 23.14
C ILE A 173 9.34 -6.61 24.16
N ASP A 174 8.08 -6.92 24.49
CA ASP A 174 7.37 -6.38 25.63
C ASP A 174 7.30 -7.44 26.73
N ASP A 175 8.15 -7.25 27.73
CA ASP A 175 8.21 -8.04 28.95
C ASP A 175 7.69 -7.26 30.17
N SER A 176 7.05 -6.10 29.97
CA SER A 176 6.66 -5.16 31.03
C SER A 176 5.66 -5.75 32.03
N ARG A 177 4.81 -6.67 31.57
CA ARG A 177 3.81 -7.39 32.39
C ARG A 177 4.09 -8.88 32.52
N SER A 178 5.24 -9.34 32.03
CA SER A 178 5.57 -10.76 31.95
C SER A 178 5.91 -11.35 33.32
N THR A 179 5.33 -12.50 33.63
CA THR A 179 5.63 -13.25 34.86
C THR A 179 6.83 -14.19 34.72
N SER A 180 7.11 -14.63 33.49
CA SER A 180 8.24 -15.47 33.14
C SER A 180 8.97 -14.91 31.91
N CYS A 181 10.02 -15.57 31.45
CA CYS A 181 10.68 -15.21 30.19
C CYS A 181 9.82 -15.62 28.97
N ASP A 182 8.95 -16.63 29.12
CA ASP A 182 8.16 -17.18 28.02
C ASP A 182 6.83 -16.45 27.81
N ASP A 183 6.35 -15.75 28.83
CA ASP A 183 5.12 -14.97 28.88
C ASP A 183 5.35 -13.52 28.43
N VAL A 184 5.89 -13.34 27.22
CA VAL A 184 6.18 -12.02 26.63
C VAL A 184 5.38 -11.81 25.35
N PHE A 185 5.11 -10.55 25.04
CA PHE A 185 4.64 -10.16 23.70
C PHE A 185 5.82 -9.76 22.83
N VAL A 186 5.80 -10.16 21.56
CA VAL A 186 6.79 -9.72 20.58
C VAL A 186 6.08 -9.05 19.41
N TYR A 187 6.50 -7.83 19.10
CA TYR A 187 5.97 -7.05 17.98
C TYR A 187 6.97 -7.03 16.84
N ILE A 188 6.52 -7.41 15.64
CA ILE A 188 7.40 -7.69 14.51
C ILE A 188 6.88 -6.97 13.27
N SER A 189 7.73 -6.19 12.62
CA SER A 189 7.37 -5.47 11.41
C SER A 189 7.40 -6.40 10.20
N ASP A 190 6.32 -6.39 9.42
CA ASP A 190 6.27 -6.94 8.08
C ASP A 190 6.41 -5.81 7.07
N THR A 191 7.59 -5.69 6.46
CA THR A 191 7.98 -4.51 5.67
C THR A 191 7.43 -4.54 4.26
N ALA A 192 7.64 -5.66 3.56
CA ALA A 192 7.20 -5.81 2.17
C ALA A 192 5.71 -6.15 2.06
N GLY A 193 5.13 -6.80 3.08
CA GLY A 193 3.68 -6.82 3.31
C GLY A 193 3.36 -5.89 4.47
N PRO A 194 3.16 -4.58 4.28
CA PRO A 194 3.04 -3.60 5.36
C PRO A 194 2.07 -4.02 6.47
N GLY A 195 2.55 -4.20 7.69
CA GLY A 195 1.75 -4.58 8.85
C GLY A 195 2.59 -4.97 10.06
N LEU A 196 1.94 -5.23 11.19
CA LEU A 196 2.61 -5.70 12.41
C LEU A 196 2.12 -7.10 12.75
N GLN A 197 3.05 -8.02 12.97
CA GLN A 197 2.77 -9.31 13.60
C GLN A 197 2.92 -9.16 15.11
N VAL A 198 1.94 -9.68 15.84
CA VAL A 198 1.96 -9.77 17.29
C VAL A 198 2.09 -11.25 17.63
N PHE A 199 3.11 -11.60 18.40
CA PHE A 199 3.31 -12.94 18.94
C PHE A 199 3.06 -12.92 20.45
N ASP A 200 2.18 -13.81 20.90
CA ASP A 200 1.88 -14.08 22.29
C ASP A 200 2.68 -15.30 22.74
N GLY A 201 3.70 -15.05 23.56
CA GLY A 201 4.60 -16.08 24.05
C GLY A 201 3.93 -17.05 25.03
N ALA A 202 2.93 -16.63 25.79
CA ALA A 202 2.24 -17.47 26.77
C ALA A 202 1.35 -18.51 26.09
N ASN A 203 0.56 -18.07 25.11
CA ASN A 203 -0.36 -18.94 24.39
C ASN A 203 0.25 -19.59 23.15
N ASN A 204 1.48 -19.17 22.77
CA ASN A 204 2.17 -19.61 21.55
C ASN A 204 1.31 -19.38 20.30
N THR A 205 0.69 -18.20 20.21
CA THR A 205 -0.15 -17.79 19.08
C THR A 205 0.36 -16.49 18.48
N SER A 206 -0.10 -16.19 17.27
CA SER A 206 0.19 -14.91 16.63
C SER A 206 -0.99 -14.41 15.82
N TRP A 207 -1.09 -13.10 15.68
CA TRP A 207 -2.03 -12.45 14.78
C TRP A 207 -1.37 -11.26 14.10
N ARG A 208 -2.03 -10.79 13.04
CA ARG A 208 -1.60 -9.63 12.27
C ARG A 208 -2.54 -8.47 12.56
N VAL A 209 -1.96 -7.29 12.73
CA VAL A 209 -2.69 -6.02 12.72
C VAL A 209 -2.19 -5.13 11.59
N LEU A 210 -3.04 -4.20 11.15
CA LEU A 210 -2.78 -3.32 10.02
C LEU A 210 -3.32 -1.93 10.30
N HIS A 211 -2.62 -0.91 9.81
CA HIS A 211 -3.11 0.47 9.75
C HIS A 211 -2.55 1.14 8.49
N ALA A 212 -3.28 2.12 7.94
CA ALA A 212 -2.88 2.86 6.73
C ALA A 212 -1.45 3.41 6.81
N SER A 213 -1.06 3.94 7.98
CA SER A 213 0.28 4.50 8.20
C SER A 213 1.43 3.48 8.22
N MET A 214 1.16 2.19 8.06
CA MET A 214 2.21 1.17 7.92
C MET A 214 2.70 1.03 6.47
N PHE A 215 1.92 1.51 5.49
CA PHE A 215 2.27 1.48 4.07
C PHE A 215 3.34 2.52 3.71
N PRO A 216 4.15 2.26 2.66
CA PRO A 216 5.06 3.27 2.12
C PRO A 216 4.27 4.44 1.53
N ASN A 217 4.76 5.67 1.72
CA ASN A 217 4.20 6.82 1.03
C ASN A 217 4.93 7.02 -0.32
N PRO A 218 4.24 7.02 -1.48
CA PRO A 218 4.85 7.22 -2.80
C PRO A 218 5.71 8.50 -2.92
N ASP A 219 5.40 9.55 -2.16
CA ASP A 219 6.14 10.81 -2.19
C ASP A 219 7.52 10.73 -1.49
N TYR A 220 7.74 9.69 -0.68
CA TYR A 220 8.92 9.53 0.17
C TYR A 220 9.72 8.26 -0.17
N THR A 221 9.50 7.65 -1.34
CA THR A 221 10.23 6.43 -1.74
C THR A 221 11.64 6.69 -2.24
N ILE A 222 11.97 7.95 -2.56
CA ILE A 222 13.31 8.37 -2.98
C ILE A 222 14.07 8.90 -1.76
N TYR A 223 15.22 8.31 -1.49
CA TYR A 223 16.11 8.69 -0.40
C TYR A 223 17.31 9.41 -0.96
N GLN A 224 17.73 10.49 -0.32
CA GLN A 224 18.93 11.24 -0.67
C GLN A 224 19.92 11.22 0.49
N ILE A 225 21.15 10.79 0.21
CA ILE A 225 22.25 10.76 1.18
C ILE A 225 23.47 11.36 0.47
N GLY A 226 23.80 12.60 0.83
CA GLY A 226 24.77 13.39 0.07
C GLY A 226 24.28 13.66 -1.36
N ASP A 227 25.09 13.30 -2.34
CA ASP A 227 24.83 13.44 -3.78
C ASP A 227 24.20 12.20 -4.42
N GLU A 228 24.09 11.10 -3.68
CA GLU A 228 23.50 9.85 -4.16
C GLU A 228 22.02 9.73 -3.80
N THR A 229 21.25 9.11 -4.70
CA THR A 229 19.85 8.75 -4.47
C THR A 229 19.60 7.28 -4.77
N PHE A 230 18.58 6.72 -4.10
CA PHE A 230 18.02 5.41 -4.44
C PHE A 230 16.52 5.41 -4.14
N GLU A 231 15.78 4.50 -4.78
CA GLU A 231 14.33 4.37 -4.61
C GLU A 231 13.99 3.01 -3.98
N LEU A 232 13.23 3.03 -2.88
CA LEU A 232 12.82 1.81 -2.17
C LEU A 232 11.47 2.04 -1.44
N PRO A 233 10.35 1.46 -1.93
CA PRO A 233 9.02 1.66 -1.36
C PRO A 233 8.72 0.73 -0.18
N ASP A 234 9.59 0.70 0.83
CA ASP A 234 9.40 -0.15 2.01
C ASP A 234 8.42 0.44 3.03
N GLY A 235 7.52 -0.41 3.54
CA GLY A 235 6.55 -0.09 4.58
C GLY A 235 7.18 -0.01 5.97
N ILE A 236 6.40 -0.37 7.01
CA ILE A 236 6.83 -0.40 8.42
C ILE A 236 8.16 -1.15 8.61
N VAL A 237 9.15 -0.49 9.23
CA VAL A 237 10.46 -1.06 9.57
C VAL A 237 10.90 -0.66 10.97
N GLY A 238 10.95 0.64 11.26
CA GLY A 238 11.42 1.14 12.55
C GLY A 238 10.42 0.81 13.64
N LEU A 239 10.88 0.20 14.73
CA LEU A 239 10.08 -0.14 15.90
C LEU A 239 10.83 0.27 17.17
N ALA A 240 10.13 0.85 18.14
CA ALA A 240 10.61 1.05 19.49
C ALA A 240 9.47 0.89 20.50
N PHE A 241 9.80 0.56 21.73
CA PHE A 241 8.84 0.31 22.80
C PHE A 241 9.08 1.25 23.97
N SER A 242 8.02 1.89 24.47
CA SER A 242 7.99 2.56 25.76
C SER A 242 7.27 1.66 26.77
N PRO A 243 7.99 1.03 27.73
CA PRO A 243 7.37 0.26 28.80
C PRO A 243 6.51 1.12 29.73
N ARG A 244 6.91 2.38 29.95
CA ARG A 244 6.21 3.30 30.85
C ARG A 244 4.83 3.67 30.32
N LEU A 245 4.76 4.01 29.04
CA LEU A 245 3.51 4.43 28.39
C LEU A 245 2.72 3.23 27.85
N GLY A 246 3.33 2.03 27.83
CA GLY A 246 2.74 0.86 27.18
C GLY A 246 2.51 1.11 25.68
N MET A 247 3.48 1.76 25.01
CA MET A 247 3.32 2.30 23.66
C MET A 247 4.36 1.72 22.71
N VAL A 248 3.92 1.23 21.55
CA VAL A 248 4.81 0.87 20.45
C VAL A 248 4.89 2.03 19.48
N TYR A 249 6.09 2.60 19.33
CA TYR A 249 6.40 3.56 18.30
C TYR A 249 6.86 2.86 17.04
N TYR A 250 6.42 3.35 15.88
CA TYR A 250 6.84 2.79 14.60
C TYR A 250 6.88 3.83 13.49
N GLN A 251 7.64 3.49 12.44
CA GLN A 251 7.66 4.23 11.19
C GLN A 251 7.89 3.30 9.99
N PRO A 252 7.19 3.54 8.87
CA PRO A 252 7.64 3.09 7.56
C PRO A 252 9.01 3.64 7.18
N LEU A 253 9.71 2.97 6.25
CA LEU A 253 10.94 3.51 5.68
C LEU A 253 10.63 4.71 4.77
N ALA A 254 9.64 4.57 3.87
CA ALA A 254 9.20 5.62 2.97
C ALA A 254 8.24 6.61 3.67
N THR A 255 8.68 7.25 4.75
CA THR A 255 7.97 8.37 5.40
C THR A 255 8.86 9.23 6.28
N ASP A 256 8.52 10.50 6.44
CA ASP A 256 9.06 11.39 7.47
C ASP A 256 8.31 11.28 8.82
N ARG A 257 7.16 10.60 8.87
CA ARG A 257 6.28 10.56 10.04
C ARG A 257 6.70 9.51 11.07
N LEU A 258 6.36 9.75 12.32
CA LEU A 258 6.48 8.80 13.43
C LEU A 258 5.10 8.55 14.04
N PHE A 259 4.74 7.29 14.22
CA PHE A 259 3.45 6.87 14.75
C PHE A 259 3.61 6.12 16.05
N GLY A 260 2.52 6.03 16.80
CA GLY A 260 2.44 5.19 17.99
C GLY A 260 1.10 4.45 18.06
N VAL A 261 1.13 3.26 18.66
CA VAL A 261 -0.07 2.46 18.95
C VAL A 261 0.03 1.86 20.37
N PRO A 262 -1.04 1.91 21.18
CA PRO A 262 -1.04 1.31 22.51
C PRO A 262 -0.91 -0.21 22.45
N THR A 263 -0.07 -0.77 23.33
CA THR A 263 0.10 -2.23 23.47
C THR A 263 -1.20 -2.93 23.83
N SER A 264 -2.10 -2.30 24.60
CA SER A 264 -3.42 -2.84 24.92
C SER A 264 -4.27 -3.15 23.68
N ALA A 265 -4.19 -2.31 22.64
CA ALA A 265 -4.87 -2.55 21.37
C ALA A 265 -4.19 -3.65 20.56
N LEU A 266 -2.86 -3.73 20.60
CA LEU A 266 -2.09 -4.77 19.91
C LEU A 266 -2.31 -6.16 20.55
N GLN A 267 -2.39 -6.22 21.88
CA GLN A 267 -2.52 -7.43 22.67
C GLN A 267 -3.95 -8.00 22.71
N ALA A 268 -4.95 -7.23 22.26
CA ALA A 268 -6.37 -7.62 22.28
C ALA A 268 -6.73 -8.76 21.30
N GLY A 269 -5.82 -9.13 20.39
CA GLY A 269 -6.05 -10.16 19.37
C GLY A 269 -6.31 -9.58 17.96
N PRO A 270 -6.77 -10.43 17.02
CA PRO A 270 -7.13 -9.99 15.67
C PRO A 270 -8.26 -8.96 15.69
N LEU A 271 -8.15 -7.91 14.89
CA LEU A 271 -9.22 -6.92 14.74
C LEU A 271 -10.40 -7.51 13.96
N PRO A 272 -11.64 -7.33 14.44
CA PRO A 272 -12.85 -7.58 13.66
C PRO A 272 -12.89 -6.75 12.37
N PHE A 273 -13.64 -7.24 11.38
CA PHE A 273 -13.87 -6.50 10.12
C PHE A 273 -14.48 -5.12 10.41
N GLY A 274 -13.97 -4.08 9.75
CA GLY A 274 -14.42 -2.69 9.92
C GLY A 274 -13.84 -1.96 11.13
N GLN A 275 -13.17 -2.64 12.07
CA GLN A 275 -12.51 -1.97 13.20
C GLN A 275 -11.10 -1.46 12.83
N GLN A 276 -10.69 -0.38 13.48
CA GLN A 276 -9.40 0.29 13.24
C GLN A 276 -8.51 0.26 14.48
N LEU A 277 -7.19 0.22 14.26
CA LEU A 277 -6.23 0.43 15.33
C LEU A 277 -6.26 1.90 15.80
N PRO A 278 -6.16 2.17 17.11
CA PRO A 278 -6.03 3.52 17.64
C PRO A 278 -4.59 4.04 17.46
N VAL A 279 -4.21 4.31 16.21
CA VAL A 279 -2.89 4.84 15.87
C VAL A 279 -2.88 6.36 16.01
N THR A 280 -1.84 6.88 16.64
CA THR A 280 -1.61 8.32 16.79
C THR A 280 -0.38 8.75 15.97
N LEU A 281 -0.50 9.83 15.20
CA LEU A 281 0.67 10.52 14.66
C LEU A 281 1.38 11.20 15.83
N ILE A 282 2.58 10.75 16.15
CA ILE A 282 3.38 11.38 17.19
C ILE A 282 3.92 12.68 16.60
N GLY A 283 4.60 12.63 15.45
CA GLY A 283 5.28 13.80 14.87
C GLY A 283 5.94 13.54 13.53
N ARG A 284 6.71 14.53 13.05
CA ARG A 284 7.43 14.47 11.76
C ARG A 284 8.92 14.73 11.97
N LYS A 285 9.73 14.01 11.21
CA LYS A 285 11.18 14.17 11.12
C LYS A 285 11.52 15.08 9.93
N SER A 286 12.76 15.55 9.85
CA SER A 286 13.28 16.34 8.73
C SER A 286 13.34 15.56 7.41
N SER A 287 13.63 14.27 7.50
CA SER A 287 13.64 13.34 6.37
C SER A 287 13.28 11.91 6.81
N GLN A 288 13.25 10.98 5.86
CA GLN A 288 13.04 9.57 6.12
C GLN A 288 14.10 9.01 7.07
N GLY A 289 13.76 7.94 7.77
CA GLY A 289 14.69 7.28 8.70
C GLY A 289 14.28 5.83 8.92
N LEU A 290 15.21 5.05 9.46
CA LEU A 290 15.00 3.62 9.67
C LEU A 290 14.93 3.25 11.16
N PRO A 291 15.95 3.52 11.99
CA PRO A 291 15.97 2.99 13.35
C PRO A 291 15.23 3.91 14.31
N LEU A 292 14.63 3.30 15.32
CA LEU A 292 14.03 3.98 16.47
C LEU A 292 14.59 3.35 17.74
N ALA A 293 14.92 4.17 18.73
CA ALA A 293 15.22 3.72 20.08
C ALA A 293 14.50 4.62 21.08
N VAL A 294 14.08 4.09 22.21
CA VAL A 294 13.47 4.84 23.30
C VAL A 294 14.40 4.80 24.50
N ASN A 295 14.60 5.94 25.15
CA ASN A 295 15.16 5.99 26.48
C ASN A 295 14.04 5.68 27.49
N PRO A 296 14.08 4.55 28.20
CA PRO A 296 13.01 4.17 29.13
C PRO A 296 12.94 5.06 30.38
N LEU A 297 13.95 5.93 30.60
CA LEU A 297 14.01 6.85 31.74
C LEU A 297 13.17 8.10 31.57
N ASP A 298 12.93 8.56 30.35
CA ASP A 298 12.13 9.77 30.08
C ASP A 298 11.17 9.61 28.90
N ASP A 299 11.23 8.49 28.17
CA ASP A 299 10.49 8.23 26.92
C ASP A 299 10.92 9.10 25.72
N SER A 300 12.13 9.70 25.79
CA SER A 300 12.72 10.34 24.63
C SER A 300 13.00 9.30 23.52
N ILE A 301 12.64 9.67 22.29
CA ILE A 301 12.80 8.86 21.10
C ILE A 301 14.04 9.33 20.34
N PHE A 302 14.96 8.40 20.10
CA PHE A 302 16.12 8.59 19.25
C PHE A 302 15.83 8.05 17.86
N PHE A 303 16.19 8.82 16.84
CA PHE A 303 16.04 8.46 15.45
C PHE A 303 17.18 9.06 14.62
N SER A 304 17.33 8.59 13.39
CA SER A 304 18.33 9.11 12.46
C SER A 304 17.67 9.45 11.13
N PRO A 305 17.51 10.74 10.82
CA PRO A 305 17.03 11.18 9.52
C PRO A 305 18.17 11.08 8.49
N LEU A 306 17.87 10.48 7.33
CA LEU A 306 18.86 10.05 6.35
C LEU A 306 19.51 11.21 5.59
N THR A 307 18.74 12.24 5.22
CA THR A 307 19.25 13.38 4.47
C THR A 307 20.22 14.21 5.29
N GLU A 308 19.91 14.43 6.57
CA GLU A 308 20.72 15.26 7.47
C GLU A 308 21.94 14.51 8.00
N THR A 309 22.03 13.19 7.85
CA THR A 309 23.16 12.37 8.33
C THR A 309 23.49 12.64 9.81
N ALA A 310 22.44 12.63 10.63
CA ALA A 310 22.49 12.96 12.05
C ALA A 310 21.77 11.91 12.90
N ILE A 311 21.99 11.95 14.21
CA ILE A 311 21.12 11.31 15.20
C ILE A 311 20.47 12.44 15.99
N ALA A 312 19.15 12.36 16.13
CA ALA A 312 18.35 13.32 16.86
C ALA A 312 17.59 12.62 17.99
N ASN A 313 17.27 13.39 19.03
CA ASN A 313 16.41 13.00 20.14
C ASN A 313 15.18 13.92 20.12
N TRP A 314 14.03 13.33 20.38
CA TRP A 314 12.81 14.06 20.64
C TRP A 314 12.04 13.50 21.84
N GLN A 315 11.63 14.38 22.74
CA GLN A 315 10.74 14.09 23.86
C GLN A 315 9.28 14.43 23.47
N PRO A 316 8.40 13.44 23.22
CA PRO A 316 7.06 13.70 22.70
C PRO A 316 6.17 14.54 23.62
N GLN A 317 6.35 14.44 24.96
CA GLN A 317 5.48 15.13 25.91
C GLN A 317 5.78 16.63 26.04
N THR A 318 7.07 16.99 26.07
CA THR A 318 7.51 18.40 26.17
C THR A 318 7.75 19.03 24.80
N ASN A 319 7.68 18.23 23.74
CA ASN A 319 8.09 18.57 22.38
C ASN A 319 9.53 19.09 22.27
N ASN A 320 10.40 18.75 23.23
CA ASN A 320 11.81 19.15 23.18
C ASN A 320 12.57 18.29 22.17
N GLN A 321 13.27 18.92 21.23
CA GLN A 321 14.01 18.27 20.15
C GLN A 321 15.46 18.76 20.16
N ARG A 322 16.41 17.85 19.95
CA ARG A 322 17.82 18.20 19.79
C ARG A 322 18.53 17.28 18.83
N ILE A 323 19.47 17.83 18.06
CA ILE A 323 20.48 17.03 17.37
C ILE A 323 21.45 16.54 18.44
N VAL A 324 21.61 15.22 18.51
CA VAL A 324 22.49 14.55 19.46
C VAL A 324 23.90 14.53 18.90
N VAL A 325 24.05 14.11 17.64
CA VAL A 325 25.33 14.14 16.93
C VAL A 325 25.10 14.25 15.43
N TYR A 326 25.98 14.98 14.76
CA TYR A 326 26.01 15.14 13.30
C TYR A 326 27.38 14.73 12.76
N ASN A 327 27.40 13.86 11.76
CA ASN A 327 28.63 13.49 11.07
C ASN A 327 28.32 12.88 9.69
N PRO A 328 28.46 13.63 8.59
CA PRO A 328 28.04 13.20 7.25
C PRO A 328 28.90 12.07 6.66
N GLU A 329 30.11 11.86 7.19
CA GLU A 329 30.97 10.75 6.76
C GLU A 329 30.58 9.44 7.48
N LYS A 330 30.33 9.52 8.78
CA LYS A 330 30.07 8.37 9.65
C LYS A 330 28.60 7.99 9.74
N LEU A 331 27.65 8.90 9.54
CA LEU A 331 26.21 8.69 9.76
C LEU A 331 25.39 8.74 8.46
N GLN A 332 25.80 7.98 7.44
CA GLN A 332 25.12 7.99 6.14
C GLN A 332 23.81 7.19 6.14
N PHE A 333 23.84 5.93 6.55
CA PHE A 333 22.65 5.09 6.67
C PHE A 333 22.70 4.30 7.98
N ILE A 334 21.98 4.79 9.00
CA ILE A 334 21.93 4.11 10.30
C ILE A 334 20.93 2.97 10.23
N ALA A 335 21.41 1.74 10.36
CA ALA A 335 20.57 0.54 10.31
C ALA A 335 19.98 0.17 11.69
N GLU A 336 20.65 0.56 12.77
CA GLU A 336 20.23 0.25 14.14
C GLU A 336 20.69 1.33 15.12
N LEU A 337 19.78 1.73 16.01
CA LEU A 337 20.07 2.47 17.23
C LEU A 337 19.68 1.59 18.41
N ARG A 338 20.59 1.38 19.35
CA ARG A 338 20.33 0.53 20.51
C ARG A 338 20.65 1.26 21.81
N TRP A 339 19.62 1.55 22.59
CA TRP A 339 19.78 1.96 23.97
C TRP A 339 20.21 0.74 24.80
N THR A 340 21.30 0.89 25.55
CA THR A 340 21.90 -0.22 26.30
C THR A 340 21.98 0.11 27.79
N GLU A 341 21.06 -0.47 28.57
CA GLU A 341 21.02 -0.30 30.04
C GLU A 341 22.37 -0.62 30.69
N ARG A 342 22.97 -1.73 30.24
CA ARG A 342 24.23 -2.27 30.75
C ARG A 342 25.44 -1.36 30.51
N ASP A 343 25.29 -0.33 29.67
CA ASP A 343 26.34 0.65 29.36
C ASP A 343 25.93 2.04 29.86
N HIS A 344 25.19 2.09 30.97
CA HIS A 344 24.68 3.32 31.57
C HIS A 344 23.79 4.12 30.61
N GLY A 345 22.96 3.42 29.83
CA GLY A 345 22.02 4.03 28.89
C GLY A 345 22.66 4.65 27.64
N ARG A 346 23.91 4.30 27.33
CA ARG A 346 24.56 4.76 26.09
C ARG A 346 23.86 4.20 24.86
N ILE A 347 23.84 4.99 23.80
CA ILE A 347 23.30 4.61 22.49
C ILE A 347 24.42 4.01 21.64
N TRP A 348 24.21 2.77 21.22
CA TRP A 348 25.02 2.10 20.21
C TRP A 348 24.41 2.32 18.83
N VAL A 349 25.28 2.48 17.83
CA VAL A 349 24.92 2.89 16.48
C VAL A 349 25.54 1.93 15.48
N LEU A 350 24.72 1.27 14.66
CA LEU A 350 25.18 0.58 13.45
C LEU A 350 24.97 1.52 12.26
N SER A 351 26.07 2.00 11.69
CA SER A 351 26.05 2.81 10.47
C SER A 351 26.62 2.03 9.29
N THR A 352 25.97 2.16 8.14
CA THR A 352 26.35 1.55 6.87
C THR A 352 26.34 2.59 5.75
N ARG A 353 26.77 2.17 4.56
CA ARG A 353 26.57 2.89 3.29
C ARG A 353 25.55 2.16 2.41
N PHE A 354 24.39 1.79 2.97
CA PHE A 354 23.40 0.95 2.29
C PHE A 354 23.05 1.41 0.87
N HIS A 355 22.89 2.72 0.64
CA HIS A 355 22.65 3.30 -0.69
C HIS A 355 23.71 2.88 -1.73
N LYS A 356 25.00 2.83 -1.35
CA LYS A 356 26.09 2.35 -2.23
C LYS A 356 25.99 0.85 -2.49
N PHE A 357 25.63 0.03 -1.49
CA PHE A 357 25.41 -1.41 -1.68
C PHE A 357 24.19 -1.67 -2.58
N PHE A 358 23.12 -0.91 -2.37
CA PHE A 358 21.90 -0.99 -3.16
C PHE A 358 22.17 -0.69 -4.63
N ASN A 359 22.87 0.43 -4.90
CA ASN A 359 23.27 0.89 -6.23
C ASN A 359 24.48 0.15 -6.83
N ARG A 360 25.03 -0.86 -6.14
CA ARG A 360 26.22 -1.64 -6.57
C ARG A 360 27.47 -0.78 -6.81
N ARG A 361 27.69 0.22 -5.95
CA ARG A 361 28.82 1.19 -5.96
C ARG A 361 29.71 1.12 -4.72
N ALA A 362 29.46 0.20 -3.79
CA ALA A 362 30.29 0.05 -2.59
C ALA A 362 31.74 -0.34 -2.98
N SER A 363 32.74 0.27 -2.33
CA SER A 363 34.16 0.08 -2.65
C SER A 363 34.95 -0.43 -1.45
N SER A 364 35.87 -1.37 -1.67
CA SER A 364 36.80 -1.85 -0.64
C SER A 364 37.85 -0.81 -0.22
N GLN A 365 37.98 0.28 -0.98
CA GLN A 365 38.90 1.39 -0.67
C GLN A 365 38.33 2.37 0.35
N GLU A 366 37.04 2.26 0.68
CA GLU A 366 36.34 3.12 1.63
C GLU A 366 35.90 2.32 2.86
N ILE A 367 35.75 2.99 4.01
CA ILE A 367 35.09 2.40 5.17
C ILE A 367 33.56 2.52 4.99
N ASN A 368 32.91 1.38 4.78
CA ASN A 368 31.48 1.31 4.48
C ASN A 368 30.60 1.01 5.70
N ILE A 369 31.14 0.36 6.72
CA ILE A 369 30.35 -0.12 7.88
C ILE A 369 31.07 0.29 9.17
N ARG A 370 30.32 0.81 10.14
CA ARG A 370 30.82 1.24 11.45
C ARG A 370 29.86 0.80 12.55
N ILE A 371 30.41 0.27 13.64
CA ILE A 371 29.71 0.16 14.92
C ILE A 371 30.32 1.20 15.87
N MET A 372 29.46 2.07 16.38
CA MET A 372 29.87 3.23 17.17
C MET A 372 29.04 3.32 18.45
N ARG A 373 29.49 4.16 19.37
CA ARG A 373 28.77 4.51 20.59
C ARG A 373 28.79 6.02 20.79
N ILE A 374 27.66 6.57 21.23
CA ILE A 374 27.56 7.97 21.62
C ILE A 374 28.15 8.12 23.03
N VAL A 375 29.10 9.03 23.19
CA VAL A 375 29.77 9.34 24.46
C VAL A 375 29.81 10.86 24.69
N PRO A 376 29.79 11.35 25.94
CA PRO A 376 30.02 12.76 26.23
C PRO A 376 31.40 13.21 25.69
N GLU A 377 31.51 14.41 25.13
CA GLU A 377 32.79 15.01 24.75
C GLU A 377 33.64 15.29 25.99
N ASN A 378 34.87 14.77 26.02
CA ASN A 378 35.89 15.25 26.94
C ASN A 378 36.50 16.54 26.36
N ASN A 379 36.44 17.64 27.12
CA ASN A 379 37.02 18.95 26.79
C ASN A 379 38.54 18.88 26.56
N LEU A 380 38.98 18.48 25.36
CA LEU A 380 40.34 18.69 24.87
C LEU A 380 40.30 18.98 23.36
N SER A 381 40.20 20.29 23.07
CA SER A 381 40.61 20.99 21.85
C SER A 381 39.90 20.66 20.52
N LYS A 382 39.07 21.60 20.03
CA LYS A 382 39.43 22.47 18.89
C LYS A 382 38.37 23.56 18.68
N ASN A 383 38.83 24.81 18.73
CA ASN A 383 38.13 25.97 18.19
C ASN A 383 37.98 25.84 16.67
N ILE A 384 36.74 25.86 16.16
CA ILE A 384 36.44 26.31 14.81
C ILE A 384 35.17 27.18 14.88
N PRO A 385 35.19 28.43 14.39
CA PRO A 385 34.01 29.27 14.37
C PRO A 385 33.12 28.92 13.17
N LEU A 386 31.84 28.67 13.42
CA LEU A 386 30.80 28.65 12.38
C LEU A 386 29.79 29.75 12.69
N TYR A 387 29.95 30.87 11.98
CA TYR A 387 28.86 31.80 11.74
C TYR A 387 27.94 31.19 10.70
N GLN A 388 26.66 31.02 11.01
CA GLN A 388 25.59 31.36 10.07
C GLN A 388 24.26 31.60 10.79
N TYR A 389 23.75 32.80 10.57
CA TYR A 389 22.45 33.33 10.95
C TYR A 389 21.32 32.51 10.34
N ILE A 390 20.28 32.20 11.14
CA ILE A 390 18.90 32.09 10.64
C ILE A 390 18.02 32.96 11.55
N ASP A 391 17.30 33.84 10.88
CA ASP A 391 16.38 34.90 11.30
C ASP A 391 15.22 34.40 12.19
N PRO A 392 14.92 35.03 13.35
CA PRO A 392 13.75 34.75 14.15
C PRO A 392 12.71 35.87 14.02
N HIS A 393 11.71 35.68 13.16
CA HIS A 393 10.45 36.39 13.27
C HIS A 393 9.27 35.44 13.13
N PHE A 394 8.72 34.99 14.26
CA PHE A 394 7.29 34.69 14.38
C PHE A 394 6.80 35.09 15.77
N SER A 395 5.93 36.10 15.79
CA SER A 395 5.23 36.59 16.97
C SER A 395 3.93 35.82 17.21
N HIS A 396 3.70 35.50 18.48
CA HIS A 396 2.41 35.07 19.03
C HIS A 396 1.37 36.19 18.98
N ILE A 397 0.15 35.92 18.53
CA ILE A 397 -1.08 36.57 19.06
C ILE A 397 -2.20 35.53 19.20
N LEU A 398 -2.91 35.65 20.33
CA LEU A 398 -3.97 34.81 20.89
C LEU A 398 -5.35 35.02 20.22
N TYR A 399 -6.22 34.03 20.44
CA TYR A 399 -7.67 34.00 20.22
C TYR A 399 -8.43 35.20 20.87
N ASN A 400 -9.48 35.74 20.22
CA ASN A 400 -10.90 35.40 20.48
C ASN A 400 -11.93 36.21 19.65
N ASN A 401 -13.02 35.50 19.31
CA ASN A 401 -14.44 35.90 19.19
C ASN A 401 -14.99 36.77 18.02
N THR A 402 -15.81 36.06 17.21
CA THR A 402 -17.15 36.38 16.69
C THR A 402 -17.41 37.70 15.95
N VAL A 403 -17.75 37.59 14.66
CA VAL A 403 -19.06 37.98 14.10
C VAL A 403 -19.41 37.03 12.95
N VAL A 404 -20.55 36.35 13.07
CA VAL A 404 -21.21 35.62 12.00
C VAL A 404 -21.89 36.64 11.09
N LEU A 405 -21.47 36.72 9.83
CA LEU A 405 -22.20 37.44 8.79
C LEU A 405 -22.79 36.41 7.83
N SER A 406 -24.08 36.18 8.03
CA SER A 406 -24.98 35.47 7.13
C SER A 406 -24.98 36.15 5.77
N CYS A 407 -24.31 35.54 4.79
CA CYS A 407 -24.59 35.79 3.39
C CYS A 407 -25.46 34.62 2.90
N SER A 408 -26.76 34.82 3.00
CA SER A 408 -27.77 34.01 2.32
C SER A 408 -27.62 34.22 0.81
N VAL A 409 -26.79 33.38 0.19
CA VAL A 409 -26.91 33.10 -1.23
C VAL A 409 -28.17 32.26 -1.37
N ILE A 410 -29.24 32.90 -1.83
CA ILE A 410 -30.40 32.22 -2.37
C ILE A 410 -29.88 31.44 -3.59
N CYS A 411 -29.58 30.16 -3.38
CA CYS A 411 -29.46 29.21 -4.47
C CYS A 411 -30.88 29.07 -5.01
N ASN A 412 -31.11 29.63 -6.20
CA ASN A 412 -32.30 29.33 -6.98
C ASN A 412 -32.38 27.82 -7.12
N CYS A 413 -33.33 27.22 -6.42
CA CYS A 413 -33.66 25.81 -6.51
C CYS A 413 -34.48 25.60 -7.79
N GLU A 414 -33.79 25.61 -8.93
CA GLU A 414 -34.23 24.82 -10.07
C GLU A 414 -33.40 23.56 -10.07
N LEU A 415 -33.88 22.54 -9.34
CA LEU A 415 -33.33 21.19 -9.40
C LEU A 415 -33.68 20.62 -10.79
N ASN A 416 -32.95 21.05 -11.82
CA ASN A 416 -32.99 20.43 -13.12
C ASN A 416 -32.40 19.03 -12.97
N ASN A 417 -33.24 18.01 -13.09
CA ASN A 417 -32.95 16.61 -12.81
C ASN A 417 -31.98 16.03 -13.86
N LYS A 418 -30.71 16.49 -13.87
CA LYS A 418 -29.68 16.16 -14.88
C LYS A 418 -29.29 14.68 -14.91
N MET A 419 -29.51 13.97 -13.81
CA MET A 419 -29.36 12.51 -13.70
C MET A 419 -30.69 11.91 -13.25
N LYS A 420 -31.08 10.78 -13.85
CA LYS A 420 -32.27 10.02 -13.50
C LYS A 420 -31.89 8.72 -12.82
N ILE A 421 -32.63 8.34 -11.78
CA ILE A 421 -32.56 7.01 -11.18
C ILE A 421 -33.25 6.04 -12.13
N ILE A 422 -32.50 5.07 -12.65
CA ILE A 422 -33.02 4.02 -13.54
C ILE A 422 -33.44 2.80 -12.73
N TYR A 423 -32.61 2.39 -11.77
CA TYR A 423 -32.90 1.30 -10.85
C TYR A 423 -32.43 1.64 -9.44
N SER A 424 -33.12 1.09 -8.44
CA SER A 424 -32.78 1.26 -7.03
C SER A 424 -33.08 0.01 -6.22
N TRP A 425 -32.22 -0.32 -5.26
CA TRP A 425 -32.37 -1.47 -4.38
C TRP A 425 -32.20 -1.06 -2.92
N LYS A 426 -33.07 -1.59 -2.07
CA LYS A 426 -32.83 -1.70 -0.62
C LYS A 426 -31.96 -2.91 -0.32
N ALA A 427 -32.28 -4.03 -0.96
CA ALA A 427 -31.49 -5.26 -0.94
C ALA A 427 -31.60 -5.93 -2.32
N LEU A 428 -30.55 -6.66 -2.70
CA LEU A 428 -30.51 -7.37 -3.99
C LEU A 428 -31.34 -8.66 -3.91
N GLU A 429 -32.06 -8.96 -4.98
CA GLU A 429 -32.82 -10.20 -5.16
C GLU A 429 -32.51 -10.80 -6.53
N PHE A 430 -32.57 -12.13 -6.63
CA PHE A 430 -32.14 -12.88 -7.80
C PHE A 430 -33.27 -13.71 -8.40
N ALA A 431 -33.23 -13.92 -9.71
CA ALA A 431 -34.19 -14.76 -10.44
C ALA A 431 -33.95 -16.25 -10.18
N PHE A 432 -34.24 -16.71 -8.96
CA PHE A 432 -34.13 -18.11 -8.58
C PHE A 432 -35.08 -18.98 -9.42
N PRO A 433 -34.69 -20.22 -9.78
CA PRO A 433 -35.56 -21.09 -10.58
C PRO A 433 -36.90 -21.43 -9.93
N SER A 434 -37.00 -21.32 -8.60
CA SER A 434 -38.25 -21.47 -7.83
C SER A 434 -38.09 -20.91 -6.42
N ASP A 435 -39.20 -20.64 -5.73
CA ASP A 435 -39.20 -20.26 -4.31
C ASP A 435 -38.53 -21.30 -3.43
N ARG A 436 -38.65 -22.58 -3.78
CA ARG A 436 -37.97 -23.68 -3.08
C ARG A 436 -36.45 -23.60 -3.25
N ALA A 437 -35.95 -23.25 -4.44
CA ALA A 437 -34.53 -23.06 -4.68
C ALA A 437 -34.00 -21.86 -3.87
N ARG A 438 -34.74 -20.76 -3.86
CA ARG A 438 -34.43 -19.58 -3.02
C ARG A 438 -34.37 -19.93 -1.53
N ALA A 439 -35.41 -20.59 -1.00
CA ALA A 439 -35.44 -21.01 0.40
C ALA A 439 -34.30 -21.99 0.76
N THR A 440 -33.93 -22.87 -0.18
CA THR A 440 -32.79 -23.78 -0.03
C THR A 440 -31.46 -23.02 0.03
N ALA A 441 -31.27 -22.03 -0.86
CA ALA A 441 -30.07 -21.21 -0.87
C ALA A 441 -29.90 -20.40 0.43
N ILE A 442 -31.01 -19.88 0.98
CA ILE A 442 -31.04 -19.22 2.29
C ILE A 442 -30.66 -20.20 3.40
N LYS A 443 -31.30 -21.38 3.42
CA LYS A 443 -31.01 -22.42 4.43
C LYS A 443 -29.56 -22.89 4.39
N GLN A 444 -28.94 -22.93 3.21
CA GLN A 444 -27.54 -23.33 3.01
C GLN A 444 -26.54 -22.18 3.24
N GLY A 445 -27.01 -20.94 3.36
CA GLY A 445 -26.15 -19.75 3.46
C GLY A 445 -25.43 -19.39 2.15
N THR A 446 -25.84 -19.98 1.02
CA THR A 446 -25.33 -19.61 -0.32
C THR A 446 -25.99 -18.33 -0.83
N PHE A 447 -27.16 -17.99 -0.29
CA PHE A 447 -27.75 -16.66 -0.37
C PHE A 447 -28.07 -16.14 1.04
N ILE A 448 -27.52 -14.98 1.40
CA ILE A 448 -27.85 -14.30 2.65
C ILE A 448 -28.50 -12.97 2.26
N PRO A 449 -29.80 -12.78 2.47
CA PRO A 449 -30.47 -11.52 2.13
C PRO A 449 -29.75 -10.32 2.75
N GLY A 450 -29.48 -9.29 1.94
CA GLY A 450 -28.75 -8.08 2.35
C GLY A 450 -27.22 -8.17 2.31
N ALA A 451 -26.63 -9.37 2.17
CA ALA A 451 -25.18 -9.52 2.02
C ALA A 451 -24.62 -9.07 0.64
N PRO A 452 -25.31 -9.27 -0.49
CA PRO A 452 -24.77 -8.89 -1.80
C PRO A 452 -24.70 -7.37 -2.00
N VAL A 453 -23.56 -6.89 -2.49
CA VAL A 453 -23.30 -5.48 -2.80
C VAL A 453 -22.86 -5.36 -4.26
N PRO A 454 -23.59 -4.61 -5.11
CA PRO A 454 -23.20 -4.40 -6.49
C PRO A 454 -22.12 -3.31 -6.58
N ILE A 455 -21.18 -3.43 -7.51
CA ILE A 455 -20.08 -2.45 -7.65
C ILE A 455 -19.88 -1.87 -9.05
N ASP A 456 -20.31 -2.54 -10.11
CA ASP A 456 -20.19 -2.04 -11.48
C ASP A 456 -21.48 -2.23 -12.25
N VAL A 457 -21.65 -1.36 -13.24
CA VAL A 457 -22.71 -1.42 -14.24
C VAL A 457 -22.08 -1.32 -15.62
N ASP A 458 -22.61 -2.05 -16.59
CA ASP A 458 -22.37 -1.74 -18.00
C ASP A 458 -23.65 -1.97 -18.79
N PHE A 459 -23.77 -1.27 -19.91
CA PHE A 459 -25.01 -1.14 -20.64
C PHE A 459 -24.80 -1.52 -22.11
N TYR A 460 -25.73 -2.31 -22.65
CA TYR A 460 -25.74 -2.73 -24.04
C TYR A 460 -27.05 -2.41 -24.74
N TYR A 461 -26.98 -1.66 -25.85
CA TYR A 461 -28.09 -1.50 -26.79
C TYR A 461 -28.08 -2.66 -27.80
N GLY A 462 -28.81 -3.74 -27.52
CA GLY A 462 -28.99 -4.83 -28.48
C GLY A 462 -29.96 -4.45 -29.59
N GLU A 463 -29.58 -4.73 -30.84
CA GLU A 463 -30.49 -4.54 -31.99
C GLU A 463 -31.69 -5.51 -31.94
N ARG A 464 -31.46 -6.74 -31.47
CA ARG A 464 -32.47 -7.82 -31.42
C ARG A 464 -32.98 -8.16 -30.02
N GLN A 465 -32.15 -7.95 -28.99
CA GLN A 465 -32.41 -8.41 -27.62
C GLN A 465 -32.91 -7.28 -26.70
N GLY A 466 -33.13 -6.08 -27.24
CA GLY A 466 -33.43 -4.91 -26.43
C GLY A 466 -32.22 -4.37 -25.69
N SER A 467 -32.46 -3.45 -24.76
CA SER A 467 -31.42 -2.88 -23.90
C SER A 467 -31.14 -3.81 -22.73
N ILE A 468 -29.86 -4.08 -22.42
CA ILE A 468 -29.46 -4.93 -21.29
C ILE A 468 -28.60 -4.10 -20.34
N VAL A 469 -28.94 -4.15 -19.05
CA VAL A 469 -28.17 -3.51 -17.97
C VAL A 469 -27.49 -4.59 -17.15
N PHE A 470 -26.18 -4.73 -17.32
CA PHE A 470 -25.36 -5.68 -16.58
C PHE A 470 -24.95 -5.11 -15.23
N VAL A 471 -24.89 -5.98 -14.22
CA VAL A 471 -24.48 -5.63 -12.85
C VAL A 471 -23.50 -6.68 -12.33
N THR A 472 -22.42 -6.22 -11.69
CA THR A 472 -21.43 -7.09 -11.02
C THR A 472 -21.61 -7.05 -9.51
N ILE A 473 -21.46 -8.20 -8.87
CA ILE A 473 -21.74 -8.43 -7.45
C ILE A 473 -20.61 -9.34 -6.91
N PRO A 474 -19.46 -8.77 -6.55
CA PRO A 474 -18.27 -9.57 -6.23
C PRO A 474 -18.48 -10.34 -4.94
N ARG A 475 -17.89 -11.53 -4.84
CA ARG A 475 -18.01 -12.41 -3.67
C ARG A 475 -17.09 -11.96 -2.51
N PHE A 476 -17.31 -10.76 -1.97
CA PHE A 476 -16.55 -10.22 -0.83
C PHE A 476 -16.72 -11.05 0.45
N ILE A 477 -17.94 -11.54 0.65
CA ILE A 477 -18.36 -12.33 1.79
C ILE A 477 -19.19 -13.52 1.29
N LYS A 478 -19.59 -14.42 2.18
CA LYS A 478 -20.51 -15.51 1.86
C LYS A 478 -21.93 -14.97 1.57
N GLY A 479 -22.77 -15.80 0.95
CA GLY A 479 -24.18 -15.47 0.73
C GLY A 479 -24.47 -14.74 -0.59
N ILE A 480 -23.58 -14.83 -1.57
CA ILE A 480 -23.71 -14.16 -2.88
C ILE A 480 -23.91 -15.23 -3.96
N PRO A 481 -25.18 -15.48 -4.36
CA PRO A 481 -25.53 -16.63 -5.19
C PRO A 481 -25.07 -16.47 -6.64
N ALA A 482 -25.16 -15.26 -7.20
CA ALA A 482 -24.62 -14.92 -8.52
C ALA A 482 -23.74 -13.69 -8.42
N THR A 483 -22.59 -13.72 -9.10
CA THR A 483 -21.60 -12.64 -9.09
C THR A 483 -21.70 -11.74 -10.31
N PHE A 484 -22.37 -12.20 -11.36
CA PHE A 484 -22.58 -11.44 -12.57
C PHE A 484 -23.94 -11.74 -13.20
N GLY A 485 -24.64 -10.68 -13.59
CA GLY A 485 -25.99 -10.78 -14.11
C GLY A 485 -26.48 -9.53 -14.81
N TYR A 486 -27.76 -9.50 -15.14
CA TYR A 486 -28.46 -8.35 -15.69
C TYR A 486 -29.76 -8.09 -14.94
N VAL A 487 -30.19 -6.84 -14.92
CA VAL A 487 -31.45 -6.42 -14.29
C VAL A 487 -32.62 -6.83 -15.18
N THR A 488 -33.65 -7.46 -14.60
CA THR A 488 -34.88 -7.85 -15.29
C THR A 488 -35.96 -6.78 -15.15
N ASP A 489 -37.06 -6.92 -15.90
CA ASP A 489 -38.25 -6.08 -15.74
C ASP A 489 -39.09 -6.46 -14.50
N ASP A 490 -38.85 -7.64 -13.93
CA ASP A 490 -39.54 -8.11 -12.72
C ASP A 490 -39.03 -7.39 -11.46
N VAL A 491 -39.95 -7.14 -10.53
CA VAL A 491 -39.69 -6.51 -9.23
C VAL A 491 -40.28 -7.34 -8.09
N THR A 492 -39.60 -7.32 -6.95
CA THR A 492 -40.12 -7.88 -5.69
C THR A 492 -41.31 -7.07 -5.16
N PRO A 493 -42.12 -7.61 -4.22
CA PRO A 493 -43.18 -6.85 -3.55
C PRO A 493 -42.70 -5.57 -2.87
N GLU A 494 -41.45 -5.55 -2.41
CA GLU A 494 -40.79 -4.38 -1.80
C GLU A 494 -40.24 -3.37 -2.82
N GLY A 495 -40.42 -3.65 -4.12
CA GLY A 495 -40.01 -2.78 -5.23
C GLY A 495 -38.55 -2.93 -5.66
N ASN A 496 -37.81 -3.92 -5.16
CA ASN A 496 -36.43 -4.19 -5.61
C ASN A 496 -36.46 -4.90 -6.99
N PRO A 497 -35.75 -4.38 -8.01
CA PRO A 497 -35.57 -5.08 -9.28
C PRO A 497 -34.86 -6.42 -9.11
N ILE A 498 -35.26 -7.42 -9.88
CA ILE A 498 -34.69 -8.76 -9.85
C ILE A 498 -33.46 -8.85 -10.78
N ILE A 499 -32.44 -9.59 -10.36
CA ILE A 499 -31.21 -9.80 -11.13
C ILE A 499 -31.15 -11.25 -11.64
N ALA A 500 -31.08 -11.41 -12.95
CA ALA A 500 -30.90 -12.71 -13.60
C ALA A 500 -29.39 -12.98 -13.83
N PRO A 501 -28.87 -14.17 -13.46
CA PRO A 501 -27.46 -14.49 -13.68
C PRO A 501 -27.12 -14.58 -15.16
N TYR A 502 -25.94 -14.10 -15.52
CA TYR A 502 -25.45 -14.10 -16.90
C TYR A 502 -24.24 -15.02 -17.08
N PRO A 503 -24.15 -15.77 -18.20
CA PRO A 503 -25.25 -16.07 -19.13
C PRO A 503 -26.35 -16.95 -18.53
N SER A 504 -26.04 -17.66 -17.44
CA SER A 504 -26.97 -18.52 -16.71
C SER A 504 -26.50 -18.79 -15.29
N TRP A 505 -27.33 -19.49 -14.50
CA TRP A 505 -26.97 -19.98 -13.16
C TRP A 505 -25.72 -20.87 -13.15
N GLU A 506 -25.55 -21.73 -14.16
CA GLU A 506 -24.40 -22.63 -14.28
C GLU A 506 -23.06 -21.87 -14.40
N TRP A 507 -23.09 -20.70 -15.05
CA TRP A 507 -21.90 -19.86 -15.19
C TRP A 507 -21.48 -19.17 -13.89
N ASN A 508 -22.39 -19.07 -12.93
CA ASN A 508 -22.15 -18.43 -11.64
C ASN A 508 -21.84 -19.45 -10.53
N LYS A 509 -21.57 -20.73 -10.87
CA LYS A 509 -21.30 -21.76 -9.87
C LYS A 509 -19.96 -21.54 -9.18
N GLU A 510 -19.98 -21.43 -7.85
CA GLU A 510 -18.75 -21.34 -7.05
C GLU A 510 -17.94 -22.65 -7.12
N GLY A 511 -16.61 -22.54 -7.25
CA GLY A 511 -15.67 -23.67 -7.17
C GLY A 511 -15.30 -24.33 -8.50
N ASP A 512 -15.97 -23.98 -9.60
CA ASP A 512 -15.58 -24.44 -10.94
C ASP A 512 -14.76 -23.36 -11.67
N CYS A 513 -13.46 -23.62 -11.85
CA CYS A 513 -12.53 -22.70 -12.49
C CYS A 513 -12.61 -22.66 -14.03
N ASN A 514 -13.61 -23.29 -14.63
CA ASN A 514 -13.95 -23.12 -16.05
C ASN A 514 -15.06 -22.09 -16.26
N VAL A 515 -15.81 -21.75 -15.21
CA VAL A 515 -16.85 -20.72 -15.22
C VAL A 515 -16.42 -19.50 -14.38
N ILE A 516 -17.36 -18.62 -14.03
CA ILE A 516 -17.09 -17.36 -13.35
C ILE A 516 -17.11 -17.56 -11.83
N THR A 517 -16.04 -17.15 -11.16
CA THR A 517 -15.89 -17.24 -9.70
C THR A 517 -16.34 -15.96 -8.99
N SER A 518 -15.79 -14.80 -9.31
CA SER A 518 -16.15 -13.52 -8.70
C SER A 518 -15.77 -12.35 -9.60
N VAL A 519 -16.78 -11.70 -10.17
CA VAL A 519 -16.62 -10.58 -11.12
C VAL A 519 -16.61 -9.28 -10.37
N PHE A 520 -15.57 -8.48 -10.62
CA PHE A 520 -15.49 -7.14 -10.07
C PHE A 520 -16.08 -6.11 -11.01
N ARG A 521 -15.54 -6.01 -12.22
CA ARG A 521 -16.01 -5.07 -13.24
C ARG A 521 -16.04 -5.71 -14.60
N VAL A 522 -16.82 -5.10 -15.47
CA VAL A 522 -16.93 -5.51 -16.87
C VAL A 522 -16.70 -4.31 -17.79
N ALA A 523 -16.39 -4.61 -19.04
CA ALA A 523 -16.28 -3.60 -20.09
C ALA A 523 -16.90 -4.13 -21.38
N ILE A 524 -17.78 -3.34 -21.99
CA ILE A 524 -18.33 -3.61 -23.32
C ILE A 524 -17.63 -2.71 -24.32
N ASP A 525 -17.01 -3.31 -25.32
CA ASP A 525 -16.29 -2.59 -26.36
C ASP A 525 -17.17 -2.27 -27.59
N LYS A 526 -16.63 -1.47 -28.53
CA LYS A 526 -17.34 -1.08 -29.77
C LYS A 526 -17.66 -2.25 -30.71
N CYS A 527 -17.19 -3.45 -30.41
CA CYS A 527 -17.30 -4.65 -31.25
C CYS A 527 -18.34 -5.63 -30.69
N ASN A 528 -19.16 -5.17 -29.74
CA ASN A 528 -20.17 -5.97 -29.05
C ASN A 528 -19.56 -7.18 -28.32
N ARG A 529 -18.33 -7.02 -27.81
CA ARG A 529 -17.70 -7.99 -26.92
C ARG A 529 -17.81 -7.51 -25.48
N LEU A 530 -18.31 -8.38 -24.62
CA LEU A 530 -18.39 -8.18 -23.18
C LEU A 530 -17.18 -8.85 -22.51
N TRP A 531 -16.33 -8.02 -21.94
CA TRP A 531 -15.13 -8.42 -21.19
C TRP A 531 -15.46 -8.50 -19.72
N VAL A 532 -15.35 -9.71 -19.16
CA VAL A 532 -15.68 -10.02 -17.77
C VAL A 532 -14.40 -10.34 -17.02
N LEU A 533 -14.03 -9.50 -16.07
CA LEU A 533 -12.86 -9.69 -15.23
C LEU A 533 -13.23 -10.48 -13.98
N ASP A 534 -12.84 -11.75 -13.96
CA ASP A 534 -13.04 -12.66 -12.85
C ASP A 534 -11.76 -12.77 -12.01
N THR A 535 -11.88 -12.41 -10.73
CA THR A 535 -10.77 -12.40 -9.78
C THR A 535 -10.34 -13.79 -9.33
N GLY A 536 -11.21 -14.79 -9.47
CA GLY A 536 -10.98 -16.13 -8.91
C GLY A 536 -11.02 -16.18 -7.38
N LYS A 537 -11.47 -15.11 -6.70
CA LYS A 537 -11.50 -15.01 -5.23
C LYS A 537 -12.90 -15.15 -4.66
N VAL A 538 -13.00 -15.78 -3.48
CA VAL A 538 -14.19 -15.77 -2.62
C VAL A 538 -13.74 -15.33 -1.23
N GLY A 539 -14.20 -14.15 -0.81
CA GLY A 539 -13.58 -13.39 0.25
C GLY A 539 -12.08 -13.21 -0.02
N ASN A 540 -11.25 -13.52 0.96
CA ASN A 540 -9.79 -13.44 0.83
C ASN A 540 -9.15 -14.71 0.25
N ARG A 541 -9.92 -15.76 -0.06
CA ARG A 541 -9.39 -17.04 -0.51
C ARG A 541 -9.34 -17.09 -2.03
N GLN A 542 -8.16 -17.34 -2.59
CA GLN A 542 -7.98 -17.62 -4.01
C GLN A 542 -8.48 -19.04 -4.33
N ILE A 543 -9.57 -19.15 -5.09
CA ILE A 543 -10.15 -20.43 -5.52
C ILE A 543 -9.59 -20.83 -6.88
N CYS A 544 -9.61 -19.87 -7.82
CA CYS A 544 -9.20 -20.04 -9.21
C CYS A 544 -8.15 -18.99 -9.55
N ARG A 545 -7.39 -19.16 -10.64
CA ARG A 545 -6.54 -18.06 -11.13
C ARG A 545 -7.42 -16.90 -11.62
N PRO A 546 -6.99 -15.63 -11.49
CA PRO A 546 -7.66 -14.53 -12.16
C PRO A 546 -7.76 -14.81 -13.66
N GLN A 547 -8.87 -14.41 -14.28
CA GLN A 547 -9.16 -14.70 -15.66
C GLN A 547 -10.03 -13.63 -16.33
N LEU A 548 -9.86 -13.48 -17.64
CA LEU A 548 -10.73 -12.71 -18.51
C LEU A 548 -11.63 -13.67 -19.28
N HIS A 549 -12.94 -13.47 -19.21
CA HIS A 549 -13.91 -14.10 -20.11
C HIS A 549 -14.41 -13.07 -21.10
N VAL A 550 -14.47 -13.44 -22.38
CA VAL A 550 -14.96 -12.56 -23.44
C VAL A 550 -16.18 -13.21 -24.06
N PHE A 551 -17.34 -12.56 -23.94
CA PHE A 551 -18.60 -13.00 -24.53
C PHE A 551 -18.95 -12.15 -25.74
N SER A 552 -19.47 -12.77 -26.79
CA SER A 552 -20.15 -12.04 -27.86
C SER A 552 -21.57 -11.72 -27.43
N LEU A 553 -21.91 -10.43 -27.40
CA LEU A 553 -23.26 -9.98 -27.08
C LEU A 553 -24.25 -10.22 -28.24
N ILE A 554 -23.75 -10.52 -29.44
CA ILE A 554 -24.58 -10.80 -30.62
C ILE A 554 -25.30 -12.16 -30.48
N ASN A 555 -24.58 -13.18 -30.02
CA ASN A 555 -25.09 -14.55 -29.92
C ASN A 555 -25.03 -15.14 -28.50
N ASN A 556 -24.63 -14.33 -27.51
CA ASN A 556 -24.53 -14.68 -26.10
C ASN A 556 -23.63 -15.91 -25.82
N ARG A 557 -22.48 -15.99 -26.52
CA ARG A 557 -21.52 -17.10 -26.34
C ARG A 557 -20.15 -16.60 -25.91
N LEU A 558 -19.47 -17.41 -25.09
CA LEU A 558 -18.05 -17.22 -24.83
C LEU A 558 -17.27 -17.37 -26.14
N ILE A 559 -16.47 -16.38 -26.48
CA ILE A 559 -15.60 -16.37 -27.66
C ILE A 559 -14.12 -16.45 -27.31
N HIS A 560 -13.74 -16.09 -26.07
CA HIS A 560 -12.36 -16.19 -25.59
C HIS A 560 -12.29 -16.31 -24.08
N GLN A 561 -11.28 -17.03 -23.58
CA GLN A 561 -10.95 -17.10 -22.16
C GLN A 561 -9.43 -16.99 -22.00
N TYR A 562 -8.99 -16.15 -21.09
CA TYR A 562 -7.57 -16.01 -20.75
C TYR A 562 -7.36 -16.16 -19.25
N LYS A 563 -6.48 -17.08 -18.84
CA LYS A 563 -6.12 -17.30 -17.43
C LYS A 563 -4.75 -16.69 -17.20
N PHE A 564 -4.63 -15.76 -16.25
CA PHE A 564 -3.36 -15.07 -16.01
C PHE A 564 -2.27 -16.04 -15.51
N PRO A 565 -1.03 -15.94 -16.02
CA PRO A 565 0.11 -16.70 -15.54
C PRO A 565 0.38 -16.47 -14.04
N ARG A 566 0.89 -17.49 -13.34
CA ARG A 566 1.04 -17.46 -11.87
C ARG A 566 2.08 -16.45 -11.39
N ASP A 567 3.09 -16.20 -12.21
CA ASP A 567 4.14 -15.20 -12.02
C ASP A 567 3.62 -13.76 -12.12
N GLN A 568 2.39 -13.53 -12.60
CA GLN A 568 1.84 -12.19 -12.84
C GLN A 568 0.87 -11.71 -11.75
N PHE A 569 0.62 -12.52 -10.72
CA PHE A 569 -0.22 -12.12 -9.59
C PHE A 569 0.25 -12.73 -8.27
N LYS A 570 0.10 -11.95 -7.21
CA LYS A 570 0.40 -12.31 -5.82
C LYS A 570 -0.86 -12.96 -5.21
N ASP A 571 -0.76 -13.70 -4.09
CA ASP A 571 -1.98 -14.20 -3.42
C ASP A 571 -2.85 -13.04 -2.91
N THR A 572 -2.21 -11.90 -2.62
CA THR A 572 -2.90 -10.67 -2.24
C THR A 572 -3.61 -10.03 -3.42
N SER A 573 -3.17 -10.24 -4.67
CA SER A 573 -3.68 -9.53 -5.85
C SER A 573 -5.19 -9.61 -6.00
N LEU A 574 -5.79 -8.52 -6.43
CA LEU A 574 -7.23 -8.37 -6.66
C LEU A 574 -7.42 -7.52 -7.90
N PHE A 575 -7.78 -8.17 -9.00
CA PHE A 575 -7.93 -7.52 -10.30
C PHE A 575 -9.31 -6.91 -10.41
N VAL A 576 -9.41 -5.59 -10.37
CA VAL A 576 -10.72 -4.93 -10.22
C VAL A 576 -11.17 -4.16 -11.44
N THR A 577 -10.27 -3.49 -12.16
CA THR A 577 -10.66 -2.54 -13.23
C THR A 577 -10.05 -2.91 -14.56
N PRO A 578 -10.83 -3.46 -15.52
CA PRO A 578 -10.42 -3.62 -16.89
C PRO A 578 -10.80 -2.39 -17.73
N VAL A 579 -9.88 -1.92 -18.57
CA VAL A 579 -10.17 -0.94 -19.64
C VAL A 579 -9.69 -1.50 -20.97
N VAL A 580 -10.58 -1.52 -21.95
CA VAL A 580 -10.35 -2.13 -23.27
C VAL A 580 -9.90 -1.06 -24.26
N ASP A 581 -8.76 -1.31 -24.90
CA ASP A 581 -8.08 -0.42 -25.83
C ASP A 581 -8.00 -1.04 -27.22
N ILE A 582 -8.86 -0.58 -28.14
CA ILE A 582 -8.92 -1.07 -29.51
C ILE A 582 -8.10 -0.14 -30.41
N ARG A 583 -7.11 -0.73 -31.10
CA ARG A 583 -6.15 -0.03 -31.97
C ARG A 583 -6.34 -0.33 -33.45
N ASP A 584 -7.34 -1.12 -33.81
CA ASP A 584 -7.69 -1.35 -35.20
C ASP A 584 -8.47 -0.18 -35.79
N THR A 585 -8.11 0.17 -37.02
CA THR A 585 -8.82 1.15 -37.86
C THR A 585 -9.86 0.49 -38.77
N ASP A 586 -9.87 -0.84 -38.89
CA ASP A 586 -10.73 -1.61 -39.80
C ASP A 586 -11.92 -2.30 -39.10
N ASP A 587 -12.21 -1.91 -37.86
CA ASP A 587 -13.28 -2.44 -36.99
C ASP A 587 -13.30 -3.97 -36.79
N LYS A 588 -12.17 -4.66 -37.06
CA LYS A 588 -12.05 -6.11 -36.78
C LYS A 588 -11.67 -6.43 -35.33
N CYS A 589 -11.22 -5.45 -34.57
CA CYS A 589 -10.95 -5.54 -33.13
C CYS A 589 -9.97 -6.65 -32.71
N ARG A 590 -9.08 -7.05 -33.61
CA ARG A 590 -7.98 -7.97 -33.41
C ARG A 590 -6.85 -7.32 -32.61
N ASN A 591 -6.50 -6.07 -32.90
CA ASN A 591 -5.50 -5.30 -32.15
C ASN A 591 -6.16 -4.67 -30.92
N THR A 592 -6.40 -5.50 -29.91
CA THR A 592 -7.02 -5.09 -28.64
C THR A 592 -6.05 -5.33 -27.50
N PHE A 593 -5.87 -4.31 -26.66
CA PHE A 593 -5.21 -4.43 -25.37
C PHE A 593 -6.23 -4.28 -24.24
N VAL A 594 -5.98 -4.89 -23.10
CA VAL A 594 -6.77 -4.67 -21.88
C VAL A 594 -5.81 -4.30 -20.76
N TYR A 595 -6.05 -3.15 -20.14
CA TYR A 595 -5.31 -2.68 -18.97
C TYR A 595 -6.10 -3.03 -17.72
N ILE A 596 -5.46 -3.65 -16.73
CA ILE A 596 -6.13 -4.18 -15.56
C ILE A 596 -5.43 -3.72 -14.29
N ALA A 597 -6.18 -3.04 -13.43
CA ALA A 597 -5.70 -2.59 -12.12
C ALA A 597 -5.72 -3.72 -11.09
N ASP A 598 -4.58 -4.00 -10.46
CA ASP A 598 -4.43 -4.87 -9.31
C ASP A 598 -4.31 -4.06 -8.02
N VAL A 599 -5.45 -3.83 -7.34
CA VAL A 599 -5.55 -2.85 -6.23
C VAL A 599 -4.78 -3.24 -4.98
N THR A 600 -4.69 -4.53 -4.67
CA THR A 600 -4.04 -5.03 -3.45
C THR A 600 -2.66 -5.61 -3.71
N GLY A 601 -2.34 -5.89 -4.98
CA GLY A 601 -0.99 -6.23 -5.41
C GLY A 601 -0.18 -5.03 -5.91
N PHE A 602 -0.81 -3.85 -6.06
CA PHE A 602 -0.20 -2.58 -6.50
C PHE A 602 0.48 -2.67 -7.86
N GLY A 603 -0.22 -3.23 -8.85
CA GLY A 603 0.31 -3.44 -10.18
C GLY A 603 -0.68 -3.14 -11.30
N LEU A 604 -0.15 -2.90 -12.49
CA LEU A 604 -0.91 -2.79 -13.72
C LEU A 604 -0.62 -4.02 -14.59
N LEU A 605 -1.66 -4.72 -15.00
CA LEU A 605 -1.55 -5.84 -15.93
C LEU A 605 -1.93 -5.34 -17.32
N VAL A 606 -1.16 -5.76 -18.33
CA VAL A 606 -1.46 -5.50 -19.73
C VAL A 606 -1.70 -6.85 -20.41
N TYR A 607 -2.87 -7.00 -21.02
CA TYR A 607 -3.22 -8.16 -21.81
C TYR A 607 -3.30 -7.78 -23.29
N ASP A 608 -2.60 -8.53 -24.14
CA ASP A 608 -2.53 -8.37 -25.58
C ASP A 608 -3.36 -9.49 -26.24
N TYR A 609 -4.56 -9.12 -26.70
CA TYR A 609 -5.54 -10.06 -27.25
C TYR A 609 -5.03 -10.74 -28.53
N ARG A 610 -4.26 -10.01 -29.35
CA ARG A 610 -3.78 -10.51 -30.65
C ARG A 610 -2.81 -11.66 -30.50
N TYR A 611 -1.91 -11.55 -29.53
CA TYR A 611 -0.87 -12.54 -29.27
C TYR A 611 -1.18 -13.45 -28.08
N ASN A 612 -2.36 -13.28 -27.46
CA ASN A 612 -2.85 -14.06 -26.33
C ASN A 612 -1.82 -14.17 -25.19
N ARG A 613 -1.26 -13.02 -24.79
CA ARG A 613 -0.23 -12.92 -23.75
C ARG A 613 -0.49 -11.74 -22.84
N SER A 614 0.09 -11.76 -21.65
CA SER A 614 0.04 -10.66 -20.70
C SER A 614 1.38 -10.44 -20.02
N TRP A 615 1.55 -9.27 -19.41
CA TRP A 615 2.67 -8.94 -18.55
C TRP A 615 2.22 -8.01 -17.42
N ARG A 616 3.04 -7.94 -16.38
CA ARG A 616 2.82 -7.13 -15.19
C ARG A 616 3.79 -5.95 -15.18
N ILE A 617 3.29 -4.80 -14.76
CA ILE A 617 4.03 -3.56 -14.58
C ILE A 617 3.89 -3.15 -13.11
N GLU A 618 4.99 -2.74 -12.50
CA GLU A 618 5.06 -2.20 -11.15
C GLU A 618 5.62 -0.78 -11.17
N ASN A 619 5.06 0.09 -10.34
CA ASN A 619 5.46 1.48 -10.22
C ASN A 619 5.02 2.03 -8.86
N LYS A 620 5.78 2.97 -8.27
CA LYS A 620 5.43 3.59 -6.99
C LYS A 620 4.06 4.29 -6.99
N LEU A 621 3.61 4.81 -8.13
CA LEU A 621 2.33 5.51 -8.25
C LEU A 621 1.13 4.55 -8.18
N PHE A 622 1.36 3.23 -8.16
CA PHE A 622 0.32 2.23 -7.98
C PHE A 622 0.07 1.90 -6.51
N TYR A 623 0.90 2.40 -5.59
CA TYR A 623 0.71 2.23 -4.16
C TYR A 623 -0.37 3.20 -3.63
N PRO A 624 -1.08 2.84 -2.56
CA PRO A 624 -1.96 3.75 -1.84
C PRO A 624 -1.15 4.85 -1.15
N TYR A 625 -1.72 6.04 -1.01
CA TYR A 625 -1.13 7.14 -0.26
C TYR A 625 -1.64 7.08 1.20
N PRO A 626 -0.79 6.79 2.19
CA PRO A 626 -1.22 6.57 3.58
C PRO A 626 -1.99 7.75 4.20
N SER A 627 -1.73 8.98 3.75
CA SER A 627 -2.45 10.19 4.20
C SER A 627 -3.91 10.23 3.74
N TYR A 628 -4.29 9.39 2.78
CA TYR A 628 -5.61 9.34 2.16
C TYR A 628 -6.26 7.95 2.28
N GLY A 629 -5.77 7.12 3.21
CA GLY A 629 -6.31 5.78 3.48
C GLY A 629 -7.65 5.77 4.22
N THR A 630 -7.99 6.86 4.90
CA THR A 630 -9.26 7.02 5.63
C THR A 630 -10.27 7.77 4.76
N PHE A 631 -11.44 7.17 4.61
CA PHE A 631 -12.58 7.71 3.87
C PHE A 631 -13.59 8.28 4.85
N ASN A 632 -14.20 9.41 4.50
CA ASN A 632 -15.34 9.96 5.22
C ASN A 632 -16.42 10.26 4.19
N ILE A 633 -17.53 9.51 4.26
CA ILE A 633 -18.64 9.64 3.34
C ILE A 633 -19.90 9.79 4.18
N ASN A 634 -20.53 10.97 4.07
CA ASN A 634 -21.76 11.29 4.79
C ASN A 634 -21.67 11.10 6.33
N GLY A 635 -20.48 11.26 6.92
CA GLY A 635 -20.24 11.12 8.36
C GLY A 635 -19.77 9.73 8.80
N ASP A 636 -19.89 8.70 7.97
CA ASP A 636 -19.32 7.38 8.24
C ASP A 636 -17.84 7.36 7.84
N THR A 637 -16.98 6.80 8.70
CA THR A 637 -15.54 6.67 8.44
C THR A 637 -15.08 5.22 8.38
N PHE A 638 -14.22 4.91 7.41
CA PHE A 638 -13.58 3.59 7.27
C PHE A 638 -12.20 3.72 6.62
N ASP A 639 -11.36 2.71 6.81
CA ASP A 639 -10.03 2.67 6.19
C ASP A 639 -10.01 1.66 5.04
N LEU A 640 -9.40 2.05 3.93
CA LEU A 640 -9.20 1.17 2.79
C LEU A 640 -7.91 1.59 2.06
N MET A 641 -6.94 0.68 1.96
CA MET A 641 -5.61 0.94 1.40
C MET A 641 -5.43 0.32 0.01
N ASP A 642 -6.46 0.45 -0.81
CA ASP A 642 -6.39 0.01 -2.19
C ASP A 642 -5.51 0.97 -3.01
N GLY A 643 -4.55 0.39 -3.74
CA GLY A 643 -3.65 1.08 -4.66
C GLY A 643 -4.34 1.40 -5.98
N ILE A 644 -3.62 1.30 -7.10
CA ILE A 644 -4.15 1.59 -8.44
C ILE A 644 -5.53 0.97 -8.64
N PHE A 645 -6.53 1.81 -8.91
CA PHE A 645 -7.94 1.43 -8.84
C PHE A 645 -8.70 1.82 -10.09
N ALA A 646 -8.72 3.11 -10.41
CA ALA A 646 -9.45 3.64 -11.55
C ALA A 646 -8.50 3.80 -12.74
N LEU A 647 -9.03 3.55 -13.93
CA LEU A 647 -8.32 3.65 -15.19
C LEU A 647 -9.25 4.32 -16.21
N ALA A 648 -8.74 5.29 -16.96
CA ALA A 648 -9.45 5.88 -18.11
C ALA A 648 -8.52 6.09 -19.31
N LEU A 649 -9.01 5.72 -20.50
CA LEU A 649 -8.30 6.00 -21.74
C LEU A 649 -8.66 7.38 -22.26
N GLY A 650 -7.64 8.22 -22.46
CA GLY A 650 -7.78 9.46 -23.19
C GLY A 650 -8.05 9.27 -24.68
N PRO A 651 -8.44 10.34 -25.39
CA PRO A 651 -8.73 10.30 -26.82
C PRO A 651 -7.48 9.97 -27.65
N ILE A 652 -7.68 9.43 -28.87
CA ILE A 652 -6.56 9.14 -29.79
C ILE A 652 -5.95 10.48 -30.19
N ARG A 653 -4.64 10.63 -29.97
CA ARG A 653 -3.86 11.80 -30.36
C ARG A 653 -3.51 11.72 -31.85
N SER A 654 -3.06 12.84 -32.41
CA SER A 654 -2.66 12.91 -33.82
C SER A 654 -1.50 11.96 -34.19
N ASP A 655 -0.69 11.56 -33.22
CA ASP A 655 0.40 10.58 -33.36
C ASP A 655 -0.09 9.11 -33.31
N GLY A 656 -1.39 8.88 -33.12
CA GLY A 656 -1.99 7.54 -33.01
C GLY A 656 -1.86 6.91 -31.61
N ASP A 657 -1.20 7.58 -30.66
CA ASP A 657 -1.10 7.12 -29.28
C ASP A 657 -2.27 7.64 -28.42
N ARG A 658 -2.38 7.10 -27.20
CA ARG A 658 -3.30 7.59 -26.17
C ARG A 658 -2.60 7.67 -24.83
N ILE A 659 -3.21 8.42 -23.93
CA ILE A 659 -2.83 8.45 -22.52
C ILE A 659 -3.74 7.50 -21.76
N LEU A 660 -3.17 6.68 -20.87
CA LEU A 660 -3.91 6.01 -19.82
C LEU A 660 -3.80 6.88 -18.56
N TYR A 661 -4.94 7.41 -18.11
CA TYR A 661 -5.10 8.05 -16.80
C TYR A 661 -5.38 6.99 -15.76
N PHE A 662 -4.86 7.19 -14.55
CA PHE A 662 -5.05 6.27 -13.44
C PHE A 662 -4.77 6.94 -12.10
N HIS A 663 -5.42 6.41 -11.06
CA HIS A 663 -5.09 6.76 -9.68
C HIS A 663 -5.30 5.57 -8.73
N SER A 664 -4.64 5.66 -7.57
CA SER A 664 -4.93 4.78 -6.44
C SER A 664 -6.22 5.20 -5.73
N LEU A 665 -7.00 4.25 -5.21
CA LEU A 665 -8.25 4.56 -4.49
C LEU A 665 -7.97 5.41 -3.25
N ALA A 666 -6.98 5.00 -2.46
CA ALA A 666 -6.47 5.77 -1.32
C ALA A 666 -5.54 6.89 -1.79
N SER A 667 -6.01 7.79 -2.67
CA SER A 667 -5.25 8.94 -3.16
C SER A 667 -6.15 10.06 -3.66
N LYS A 668 -5.60 11.27 -3.71
CA LYS A 668 -6.15 12.44 -4.41
C LYS A 668 -5.32 12.85 -5.64
N VAL A 669 -4.26 12.08 -5.93
CA VAL A 669 -3.35 12.34 -7.05
C VAL A 669 -3.86 11.57 -8.27
N GLU A 670 -4.05 12.28 -9.37
CA GLU A 670 -4.25 11.68 -10.69
C GLU A 670 -2.90 11.47 -11.35
N SER A 671 -2.73 10.36 -12.07
CA SER A 671 -1.48 10.02 -12.77
C SER A 671 -1.74 9.59 -14.20
N TRP A 672 -0.69 9.55 -15.01
CA TRP A 672 -0.82 9.18 -16.40
C TRP A 672 0.43 8.50 -16.96
N VAL A 673 0.22 7.72 -18.03
CA VAL A 673 1.28 7.08 -18.82
C VAL A 673 0.86 6.98 -20.29
N ALA A 674 1.84 7.07 -21.21
CA ALA A 674 1.59 6.83 -22.62
C ALA A 674 1.33 5.35 -22.90
N THR A 675 0.26 5.04 -23.63
CA THR A 675 -0.09 3.64 -23.92
C THR A 675 0.93 2.95 -24.82
N SER A 676 1.66 3.69 -25.67
CA SER A 676 2.77 3.13 -26.47
C SER A 676 3.88 2.54 -25.61
N THR A 677 4.16 3.11 -24.44
CA THR A 677 5.15 2.60 -23.48
C THR A 677 4.68 1.28 -22.89
N ILE A 678 3.49 1.26 -22.28
CA ILE A 678 2.99 0.08 -21.54
C ILE A 678 2.57 -1.08 -22.44
N ARG A 679 2.26 -0.83 -23.72
CA ARG A 679 1.98 -1.88 -24.72
C ARG A 679 3.24 -2.59 -25.24
N ASN A 680 4.43 -2.06 -24.97
CA ASN A 680 5.67 -2.67 -25.45
C ASN A 680 6.12 -3.82 -24.53
N TYR A 681 5.69 -5.03 -24.87
CA TYR A 681 6.03 -6.27 -24.14
C TYR A 681 7.53 -6.43 -23.85
N SER A 682 8.40 -6.11 -24.81
CA SER A 682 9.84 -6.34 -24.69
C SER A 682 10.50 -5.51 -23.58
N ILE A 683 9.86 -4.41 -23.14
CA ILE A 683 10.35 -3.59 -22.03
C ILE A 683 10.12 -4.31 -20.69
N PHE A 684 8.97 -4.98 -20.53
CA PHE A 684 8.49 -5.44 -19.22
C PHE A 684 8.60 -6.95 -18.97
N VAL A 685 8.86 -7.75 -20.01
CA VAL A 685 8.92 -9.22 -19.89
C VAL A 685 9.97 -9.73 -18.89
N HIS A 686 11.07 -9.00 -18.71
CA HIS A 686 12.17 -9.38 -17.81
C HIS A 686 12.35 -8.42 -16.62
N ASP A 687 11.67 -7.28 -16.64
CA ASP A 687 11.75 -6.24 -15.62
C ASP A 687 10.40 -5.53 -15.53
N SER A 688 9.59 -5.88 -14.53
CA SER A 688 8.28 -5.27 -14.34
C SER A 688 8.36 -3.81 -13.89
N GLU A 689 9.51 -3.34 -13.41
CA GLU A 689 9.73 -1.97 -12.94
C GLU A 689 10.39 -1.07 -14.01
N ALA A 690 10.59 -1.60 -15.22
CA ALA A 690 11.26 -0.91 -16.30
C ALA A 690 10.62 0.45 -16.64
N THR A 691 11.46 1.43 -16.96
CA THR A 691 11.05 2.81 -17.34
C THR A 691 10.19 3.55 -16.29
N PRO A 692 10.58 3.59 -15.00
CA PRO A 692 9.73 4.11 -13.93
C PRO A 692 9.35 5.59 -14.09
N ARG A 693 10.17 6.37 -14.82
CA ARG A 693 9.96 7.80 -15.12
C ARG A 693 8.92 8.08 -16.23
N SER A 694 8.44 7.04 -16.91
CA SER A 694 7.38 7.17 -17.92
C SER A 694 6.00 7.42 -17.28
N PHE A 695 5.83 7.03 -16.02
CA PHE A 695 4.64 7.25 -15.22
C PHE A 695 4.75 8.60 -14.50
N LYS A 696 3.73 9.44 -14.63
CA LYS A 696 3.79 10.82 -14.16
C LYS A 696 2.56 11.16 -13.33
N PRO A 697 2.73 11.60 -12.07
CA PRO A 697 1.63 12.19 -11.33
C PRO A 697 1.39 13.61 -11.83
N PHE A 698 0.14 14.07 -11.77
CA PHE A 698 -0.16 15.49 -11.87
C PHE A 698 0.31 16.21 -10.60
N ALA A 699 0.75 17.47 -10.77
CA ALA A 699 1.29 18.26 -9.66
C ALA A 699 0.21 18.72 -8.66
N LEU A 700 -1.05 18.75 -9.10
CA LEU A 700 -2.18 19.21 -8.31
C LEU A 700 -3.15 18.05 -8.06
N GLU A 701 -3.82 18.12 -6.91
CA GLU A 701 -4.72 17.09 -6.43
C GLU A 701 -6.20 17.48 -6.64
N ARG A 702 -7.08 16.47 -6.60
CA ARG A 702 -8.53 16.66 -6.45
C ARG A 702 -8.92 16.88 -4.98
N GLN A 703 -10.15 17.33 -4.72
CA GLN A 703 -10.62 17.65 -3.36
C GLN A 703 -10.67 16.43 -2.44
N SER A 704 -11.11 15.28 -2.94
CA SER A 704 -11.20 14.01 -2.20
C SER A 704 -10.84 12.80 -3.07
N GLN A 705 -10.80 11.63 -2.45
CA GLN A 705 -10.61 10.36 -3.13
C GLN A 705 -11.72 10.12 -4.16
N SER A 706 -11.40 9.32 -5.17
CA SER A 706 -12.35 8.94 -6.22
C SER A 706 -12.34 7.43 -6.44
N ALA A 707 -13.52 6.87 -6.72
CA ALA A 707 -13.68 5.45 -7.01
C ALA A 707 -13.63 5.20 -8.53
N ALA A 708 -14.75 5.28 -9.26
CA ALA A 708 -14.73 5.11 -10.71
C ALA A 708 -14.46 6.42 -11.45
N GLU A 709 -13.81 6.29 -12.62
CA GLU A 709 -13.65 7.35 -13.60
C GLU A 709 -13.93 6.84 -15.02
N ALA A 710 -14.30 7.74 -15.93
CA ALA A 710 -14.47 7.46 -17.34
C ALA A 710 -14.18 8.71 -18.17
N MET A 711 -13.50 8.57 -19.31
CA MET A 711 -13.21 9.68 -20.22
C MET A 711 -13.87 9.47 -21.57
N ASN A 712 -14.48 10.53 -22.13
CA ASN A 712 -15.04 10.50 -23.49
C ASN A 712 -14.03 10.89 -24.57
N GLU A 713 -14.43 10.77 -25.84
CA GLU A 713 -13.59 11.11 -27.00
C GLU A 713 -13.29 12.63 -27.12
N ASN A 714 -14.08 13.46 -26.43
CA ASN A 714 -13.84 14.89 -26.31
C ASN A 714 -12.76 15.22 -25.26
N GLY A 715 -12.24 14.22 -24.54
CA GLY A 715 -11.20 14.39 -23.53
C GLY A 715 -11.74 14.86 -22.17
N VAL A 716 -13.05 14.76 -21.95
CA VAL A 716 -13.68 15.06 -20.65
C VAL A 716 -13.64 13.81 -19.79
N LEU A 717 -12.87 13.86 -18.70
CA LEU A 717 -12.85 12.87 -17.63
C LEU A 717 -13.98 13.18 -16.65
N PHE A 718 -14.76 12.17 -16.28
CA PHE A 718 -15.77 12.21 -15.22
C PHE A 718 -15.32 11.32 -14.07
N PHE A 719 -15.55 11.76 -12.84
CA PHE A 719 -15.16 11.03 -11.63
C PHE A 719 -16.00 11.49 -10.43
N GLY A 720 -16.18 10.62 -9.44
CA GLY A 720 -16.88 10.93 -8.20
C GLY A 720 -15.95 11.51 -7.14
N LEU A 721 -16.39 12.54 -6.41
CA LEU A 721 -15.70 13.07 -5.23
C LEU A 721 -16.40 12.51 -3.98
N LEU A 722 -15.73 11.60 -3.27
CA LEU A 722 -16.36 10.78 -2.22
C LEU A 722 -16.72 11.59 -0.96
N SER A 723 -15.87 12.53 -0.54
CA SER A 723 -16.15 13.36 0.64
C SER A 723 -17.21 14.43 0.36
N GLU A 724 -17.19 15.00 -0.85
CA GLU A 724 -18.14 16.02 -1.29
C GLU A 724 -19.47 15.43 -1.77
N ILE A 725 -19.54 14.11 -1.98
CA ILE A 725 -20.72 13.38 -2.47
C ILE A 725 -21.23 14.01 -3.78
N SER A 726 -20.31 14.14 -4.74
CA SER A 726 -20.59 14.83 -5.99
C SER A 726 -19.93 14.17 -7.20
N LEU A 727 -20.45 14.49 -8.38
CA LEU A 727 -19.87 14.15 -9.66
C LEU A 727 -19.09 15.37 -10.17
N ALA A 728 -17.84 15.16 -10.55
CA ALA A 728 -16.96 16.18 -11.09
C ALA A 728 -16.45 15.80 -12.48
N CYS A 729 -15.92 16.80 -13.19
CA CYS A 729 -15.28 16.59 -14.47
C CYS A 729 -14.03 17.45 -14.67
N TRP A 730 -13.21 17.04 -15.64
CA TRP A 730 -12.05 17.78 -16.13
C TRP A 730 -11.89 17.57 -17.63
N ASN A 731 -11.61 18.64 -18.39
CA ASN A 731 -11.39 18.56 -19.82
C ASN A 731 -9.89 18.66 -20.15
N SER A 732 -9.30 17.51 -20.48
CA SER A 732 -7.85 17.36 -20.74
C SER A 732 -7.38 18.07 -22.02
N LYS A 733 -8.27 18.31 -23.00
CA LYS A 733 -7.93 19.06 -24.23
C LYS A 733 -7.87 20.55 -23.98
N LYS A 734 -8.74 21.07 -23.11
CA LYS A 734 -8.83 22.51 -22.80
C LYS A 734 -7.86 22.91 -21.68
N TYR A 735 -7.62 22.02 -20.72
CA TYR A 735 -6.76 22.25 -19.57
C TYR A 735 -5.74 21.12 -19.46
N PRO A 736 -4.48 21.33 -19.89
CA PRO A 736 -3.44 20.29 -19.83
C PRO A 736 -3.14 19.81 -18.40
N GLU A 737 -3.26 20.69 -17.42
CA GLU A 737 -3.07 20.38 -16.01
C GLU A 737 -4.37 19.88 -15.37
N TYR A 738 -4.32 18.73 -14.70
CA TYR A 738 -5.36 18.24 -13.80
C TYR A 738 -5.33 19.02 -12.47
N GLY A 739 -6.45 19.03 -11.75
CA GLY A 739 -6.52 19.51 -10.36
C GLY A 739 -6.93 20.97 -10.18
N ASN A 740 -7.18 21.34 -8.92
CA ASN A 740 -7.57 22.69 -8.48
C ASN A 740 -8.68 23.33 -9.34
N LYS A 741 -8.41 24.51 -9.89
CA LYS A 741 -9.35 25.38 -10.63
C LYS A 741 -9.85 24.79 -11.94
N ASN A 742 -9.21 23.74 -12.46
CA ASN A 742 -9.57 23.10 -13.73
C ASN A 742 -10.61 21.99 -13.57
N ILE A 743 -10.88 21.58 -12.32
CA ILE A 743 -11.97 20.64 -11.99
C ILE A 743 -13.26 21.45 -11.82
N GLU A 744 -14.34 20.96 -12.41
CA GLU A 744 -15.68 21.48 -12.15
C GLU A 744 -16.53 20.42 -11.44
N ASN A 745 -17.20 20.81 -10.37
CA ASN A 745 -18.24 20.00 -9.75
C ASN A 745 -19.56 20.22 -10.51
N ILE A 746 -20.07 19.18 -11.16
CA ILE A 746 -21.19 19.29 -12.11
C ILE A 746 -22.53 18.82 -11.53
N LEU A 747 -22.50 18.03 -10.46
CA LEU A 747 -23.70 17.55 -9.77
C LEU A 747 -23.37 17.19 -8.32
N PHE A 748 -24.06 17.81 -7.38
CA PHE A 748 -24.06 17.43 -5.98
C PHE A 748 -25.38 16.72 -5.65
N ASP A 749 -25.31 15.53 -5.07
CA ASP A 749 -26.50 14.80 -4.62
C ASP A 749 -26.13 13.89 -3.44
N ARG A 750 -26.41 14.39 -2.24
CA ARG A 750 -26.05 13.73 -0.97
C ARG A 750 -26.67 12.35 -0.80
N GLU A 751 -27.83 12.11 -1.40
CA GLU A 751 -28.55 10.84 -1.24
C GLU A 751 -28.11 9.82 -2.30
N ASN A 752 -28.00 10.27 -3.55
CA ASN A 752 -27.82 9.37 -4.68
C ASN A 752 -26.34 9.16 -5.05
N LEU A 753 -25.40 10.05 -4.71
CA LEU A 753 -23.99 9.95 -5.17
C LEU A 753 -22.98 9.56 -4.07
N GLN A 754 -23.40 8.84 -3.03
CA GLN A 754 -22.55 8.49 -1.87
C GLN A 754 -21.22 7.80 -2.26
N PHE A 755 -21.26 6.72 -3.04
CA PHE A 755 -20.06 6.04 -3.53
C PHE A 755 -20.25 5.59 -4.98
N PRO A 756 -19.89 6.44 -5.98
CA PRO A 756 -19.94 6.11 -7.40
C PRO A 756 -18.91 5.02 -7.75
N SER A 757 -19.28 3.77 -7.50
CA SER A 757 -18.38 2.63 -7.62
C SER A 757 -18.12 2.24 -9.07
N GLY A 758 -19.08 2.43 -9.98
CA GLY A 758 -18.96 2.08 -11.41
C GLY A 758 -19.45 3.22 -12.31
N MET A 759 -18.74 3.47 -13.40
CA MET A 759 -19.05 4.56 -14.34
C MET A 759 -18.76 4.12 -15.77
N LYS A 760 -19.71 4.35 -16.70
CA LYS A 760 -19.56 4.05 -18.12
C LYS A 760 -20.12 5.18 -18.97
N LEU A 761 -19.49 5.43 -20.12
CA LEU A 761 -19.95 6.35 -21.15
C LEU A 761 -20.41 5.54 -22.36
N LYS A 762 -21.62 5.80 -22.85
CA LYS A 762 -22.23 5.07 -23.97
C LYS A 762 -23.01 6.01 -24.87
N TYR A 763 -23.05 5.70 -26.16
CA TYR A 763 -23.96 6.38 -27.08
C TYR A 763 -25.33 5.70 -27.06
N SER A 764 -26.38 6.49 -26.92
CA SER A 764 -27.77 6.05 -27.08
C SER A 764 -28.07 5.65 -28.52
N LYS A 765 -29.21 4.97 -28.75
CA LYS A 765 -29.72 4.67 -30.11
C LYS A 765 -29.89 5.92 -30.99
N LYS A 766 -30.03 7.11 -30.38
CA LYS A 766 -30.13 8.40 -31.08
C LYS A 766 -28.77 9.11 -31.24
N ASN A 767 -27.67 8.39 -31.02
CA ASN A 767 -26.31 8.90 -31.07
C ASN A 767 -26.02 10.08 -30.11
N ARG A 768 -26.74 10.11 -28.98
CA ARG A 768 -26.49 11.05 -27.88
C ARG A 768 -25.72 10.36 -26.77
N GLU A 769 -24.63 10.96 -26.31
CA GLU A 769 -23.77 10.39 -25.27
C GLU A 769 -24.43 10.44 -23.88
N GLU A 770 -24.44 9.31 -23.21
CA GLU A 770 -25.00 9.06 -21.89
C GLU A 770 -23.90 8.61 -20.93
N ILE A 771 -23.97 9.07 -19.69
CA ILE A 771 -23.18 8.54 -18.58
C ILE A 771 -24.08 7.67 -17.71
N TRP A 772 -23.60 6.48 -17.37
CA TRP A 772 -24.24 5.51 -16.49
C TRP A 772 -23.37 5.30 -15.25
N ILE A 773 -23.97 5.43 -14.07
CA ILE A 773 -23.25 5.39 -12.80
C ILE A 773 -23.94 4.40 -11.86
N LEU A 774 -23.18 3.43 -11.35
CA LEU A 774 -23.59 2.65 -10.19
C LEU A 774 -23.06 3.31 -8.93
N THR A 775 -23.95 3.51 -7.97
CA THR A 775 -23.67 4.16 -6.69
C THR A 775 -24.21 3.30 -5.55
N SER A 776 -23.43 3.21 -4.48
CA SER A 776 -23.75 2.38 -3.31
C SER A 776 -23.53 3.13 -2.01
N SER A 777 -24.19 2.70 -0.94
CA SER A 777 -23.86 3.10 0.44
C SER A 777 -22.68 2.28 0.97
N PHE A 778 -21.56 2.26 0.23
CA PHE A 778 -20.42 1.39 0.50
C PHE A 778 -19.81 1.61 1.89
N GLN A 779 -19.79 2.85 2.37
CA GLN A 779 -19.31 3.18 3.70
C GLN A 779 -20.12 2.47 4.81
N ARG A 780 -21.44 2.31 4.64
CA ARG A 780 -22.31 1.59 5.58
C ARG A 780 -22.09 0.08 5.51
N PHE A 781 -21.74 -0.44 4.34
CA PHE A 781 -21.28 -1.82 4.22
C PHE A 781 -19.98 -2.05 4.99
N MET A 782 -19.01 -1.13 4.88
CA MET A 782 -17.72 -1.21 5.58
C MET A 782 -17.84 -1.08 7.09
N THR A 783 -18.77 -0.26 7.59
CA THR A 783 -19.03 -0.08 9.03
C THR A 783 -20.06 -1.07 9.60
N GLY A 784 -20.72 -1.86 8.75
CA GLY A 784 -21.74 -2.83 9.16
C GLY A 784 -23.08 -2.18 9.57
N THR A 785 -23.38 -0.97 9.10
CA THR A 785 -24.57 -0.18 9.44
C THR A 785 -25.61 -0.10 8.30
N LEU A 786 -25.52 -0.98 7.31
CA LEU A 786 -26.48 -1.03 6.19
C LEU A 786 -27.89 -1.47 6.68
N HIS A 787 -28.94 -0.72 6.33
CA HIS A 787 -30.31 -1.05 6.71
C HIS A 787 -31.17 -1.47 5.51
N SER A 788 -32.01 -2.49 5.67
CA SER A 788 -32.87 -3.01 4.59
C SER A 788 -34.16 -2.20 4.36
N ASN A 789 -34.45 -1.20 5.19
CA ASN A 789 -35.65 -0.36 5.07
C ASN A 789 -35.44 0.85 4.14
N GLU A 790 -34.20 1.19 3.82
CA GLU A 790 -33.79 2.33 2.98
C GLU A 790 -33.11 1.87 1.68
N THR A 791 -33.02 2.77 0.69
CA THR A 791 -32.36 2.49 -0.60
C THR A 791 -30.84 2.61 -0.45
N ASN A 792 -30.15 1.50 -0.67
CA ASN A 792 -28.70 1.38 -0.51
C ASN A 792 -27.92 1.43 -1.83
N PHE A 793 -28.54 1.03 -2.94
CA PHE A 793 -27.87 0.90 -4.23
C PHE A 793 -28.71 1.51 -5.33
N ARG A 794 -28.08 2.20 -6.29
CA ARG A 794 -28.77 2.85 -7.41
C ARG A 794 -27.96 2.73 -8.69
N ILE A 795 -28.66 2.71 -9.82
CA ILE A 795 -28.09 2.96 -11.14
C ILE A 795 -28.69 4.26 -11.66
N LEU A 796 -27.84 5.22 -11.97
CA LEU A 796 -28.19 6.55 -12.46
C LEU A 796 -27.77 6.68 -13.93
N ALA A 797 -28.55 7.40 -14.72
CA ALA A 797 -28.17 7.77 -16.08
C ALA A 797 -28.48 9.23 -16.39
N GLY A 798 -27.65 9.88 -17.20
CA GLY A 798 -27.85 11.25 -17.66
C GLY A 798 -27.11 11.55 -18.94
N PHE A 799 -27.42 12.68 -19.57
CA PHE A 799 -26.80 13.06 -20.84
C PHE A 799 -25.57 13.91 -20.61
N VAL A 800 -24.46 13.55 -21.25
CA VAL A 800 -23.17 14.22 -21.05
C VAL A 800 -23.23 15.70 -21.42
N ASP A 801 -23.90 16.03 -22.54
CA ASP A 801 -24.03 17.41 -23.02
C ASP A 801 -24.86 18.31 -22.10
N GLU A 802 -25.77 17.76 -21.30
CA GLU A 802 -26.53 18.52 -20.29
C GLU A 802 -25.73 18.70 -18.99
N LEU A 803 -24.93 17.69 -18.64
CA LEU A 803 -24.10 17.71 -17.45
C LEU A 803 -22.99 18.76 -17.55
N VAL A 804 -22.29 18.80 -18.68
CA VAL A 804 -21.14 19.72 -18.87
C VAL A 804 -21.55 21.10 -19.36
N ARG A 805 -22.80 21.34 -19.75
CA ARG A 805 -23.23 22.61 -20.36
C ARG A 805 -22.90 23.81 -19.49
N GLY A 806 -22.20 24.79 -20.08
CA GLY A 806 -21.84 26.03 -19.38
C GLY A 806 -20.77 25.88 -18.30
N THR A 807 -20.11 24.72 -18.25
CA THR A 807 -19.02 24.43 -17.32
C THR A 807 -17.66 24.55 -17.98
N LYS A 808 -16.58 24.48 -17.21
CA LYS A 808 -15.22 24.37 -17.77
C LYS A 808 -15.02 23.13 -18.63
N CYS A 809 -15.77 22.06 -18.35
CA CYS A 809 -15.66 20.79 -19.06
C CYS A 809 -16.32 20.82 -20.44
N ASP A 810 -17.18 21.81 -20.70
CA ASP A 810 -17.89 21.95 -21.96
C ASP A 810 -16.91 22.05 -23.13
N SER A 811 -17.07 21.14 -24.10
CA SER A 811 -16.29 21.12 -25.33
C SER A 811 -16.85 22.06 -26.40
N VAL A 812 -18.08 22.59 -26.22
CA VAL A 812 -18.74 23.48 -27.17
C VAL A 812 -18.67 24.92 -26.65
N THR A 813 -18.00 25.81 -27.38
CA THR A 813 -18.11 27.26 -27.14
C THR A 813 -19.47 27.74 -27.60
N HIS A 814 -20.43 27.88 -26.68
CA HIS A 814 -21.65 28.63 -26.96
C HIS A 814 -21.28 30.10 -27.16
N ALA A 815 -21.42 30.61 -28.39
CA ALA A 815 -21.27 32.04 -28.64
C ALA A 815 -22.32 32.79 -27.80
N HIS A 816 -21.88 33.53 -26.79
CA HIS A 816 -22.73 34.45 -26.06
C HIS A 816 -23.15 35.60 -27.01
N GLY A 817 -24.27 35.42 -27.70
CA GLY A 817 -25.01 36.55 -28.24
C GLY A 817 -25.65 37.34 -27.10
N PRO A 818 -25.62 38.69 -27.11
CA PRO A 818 -26.24 39.49 -26.06
C PRO A 818 -27.75 39.23 -26.06
N VAL A 819 -28.28 38.83 -24.91
CA VAL A 819 -29.72 38.71 -24.68
C VAL A 819 -30.28 40.12 -24.58
N THR A 820 -30.87 40.61 -25.66
CA THR A 820 -31.76 41.78 -25.61
C THR A 820 -33.14 41.32 -25.18
N PHE A 821 -33.60 41.81 -24.03
CA PHE A 821 -34.98 41.65 -23.57
C PHE A 821 -35.92 42.53 -24.41
N PRO A 822 -37.01 41.99 -25.00
CA PRO A 822 -38.13 42.81 -25.44
C PRO A 822 -38.98 43.20 -24.23
N THR A 823 -39.30 44.50 -24.16
CA THR A 823 -40.24 45.13 -23.20
C THR A 823 -41.65 44.58 -23.26
#